data_AF-A0A927SUQ8-F1
#
_entry.id   AF-A0A927SUQ8-F1
#
_cell.length_a   1.000
_cell.length_b   1.000
_cell.length_c   1.000
_cell.angle_alpha   90.00
_cell.angle_beta   90.00
_cell.angle_gamma   90.00
#
_symmetry.space_group_name_H-M   'P 1'
#
loop_
_entity.id
_entity.type
_entity.pdbx_description
1 polymer ?
#
loop_
_entity_poly.entity_id
_entity_poly.type
_entity_poly.pdbx_seq_one_letter_code
_entity_poly.pdbx_strand_id
1 'polypeptide(L)'
;MTVTSWIDQELGRILVDNKELFDCLNPLNDSVKKIIEQLTSHLENIRHQMPDYDDHGPGHSKKVLENIEKLLQIRGVESLTLLEAIMLRLCCYLHDAGMCLPDYFLRFLEQIEEEDYAFHHDKPETSMQAMLRKSGSGLRPYTDVKDQFFCPESEDEYIEFYAKELVDYEKYRMGLAPVSETEDRETFIRETRQDHLRRTHGERSNRYAQNLKRMLAGISKIDKEHIVPALGNICAAHCWNIDDTFKLPSGLRVLKQFTDATETTCNVRYLAMLLRLGDVLHVSNDRTSRTRYAASDPMNTVTDLHWRIKLPGLMYTITNENEQLKISYIHDGIENPDEYYFLHDYLNWADDELSYYANFLTDANDERYRLGLPRHVDRSGINPIGFTPDRDLRFRLEQRKIIELLMGARLYRNEWMCLRELYQNALDACRCMRAEDARNGRTSNPCIEFGLSKEEGRKVLYCRDEGTGMTEYIVKNYLLRIGNSYYHSDDFRRSNAAWKDAVAPISEFGIGLLSCYMIADEIEVITRHYTLGEDKTIRLRMKGSEDYGYFCDATTVQQEQLGDHGTIVKLYLKDKFAAAVTDRLPDDPEVEVWISKNASAIMRIQQGTERFEEQYTKPLYHRIQRFVCIPDPGIPVVIMGATGENRTLVNMVDLQLDTALAERIMQKEEAIDWPIDNSSFYWVFKTNYLSATTRYLCSAKDEESNTTAYISLVLPEAGNIDNLWEQSSRWRRHRSCYINGIFTKYSGFQYDHLFGNDVFSYNFAGKNRPLLTVDRGEIRALPETALEGMRNARALMPQRIAECIQQHYAASIPQLPKRFLEHLIEFMQRFLSAHSMYDVLQCMAEGDFQELRLYGIPLKQWFGTRECRLPMDRTLEYDAGILNLLCRDAARVDLLEKEAVITFPAERRNLHTYVWLHKTPVLVDVWNNDDAQYDFVTDLYPFARKRDILSLLLEEGVTDWVGLYERIYKTSPVRFGGVIDTMSLQAVLEALSGKQNAHLSYRSGNDNIRNGDKQYLIYAFMSPRPLTEWDRAFIKNYEHIPQYMQGIKEGWSILYYGCDNGYVIAPGKKDRMEMLKLIPKEVLELNNDIEFCFMDGTHAFGTKRKS
;
A
#
# COMPACT_ATOMS: atom_id res chain seq x y z
N MET A 1 33.51 -49.40 -7.23
CA MET A 1 32.88 -50.18 -8.33
C MET A 1 31.69 -49.39 -8.83
N THR A 2 31.35 -49.42 -10.12
CA THR A 2 30.19 -48.69 -10.65
C THR A 2 28.97 -49.60 -10.74
N VAL A 3 27.75 -49.04 -10.67
CA VAL A 3 26.47 -49.75 -10.88
C VAL A 3 26.48 -50.51 -12.20
N THR A 4 26.98 -49.90 -13.27
CA THR A 4 27.05 -50.55 -14.59
C THR A 4 28.04 -51.73 -14.60
N SER A 5 29.23 -51.56 -14.01
CA SER A 5 30.21 -52.66 -13.91
C SER A 5 29.72 -53.81 -13.03
N TRP A 6 28.99 -53.49 -11.96
CA TRP A 6 28.45 -54.49 -11.03
C TRP A 6 27.32 -55.30 -11.67
N ILE A 7 26.37 -54.65 -12.37
CA ILE A 7 25.29 -55.34 -13.10
C ILE A 7 25.85 -56.39 -14.06
N ASP A 8 26.85 -56.03 -14.86
CA ASP A 8 27.41 -56.93 -15.87
C ASP A 8 28.32 -58.03 -15.24
N GLN A 9 28.98 -57.75 -14.11
CA GLN A 9 29.69 -58.75 -13.31
C GLN A 9 28.74 -59.76 -12.65
N GLU A 10 27.67 -59.28 -12.03
CA GLU A 10 26.73 -60.08 -11.24
C GLU A 10 25.81 -60.92 -12.14
N LEU A 11 25.46 -60.43 -13.34
CA LEU A 11 24.88 -61.26 -14.40
C LEU A 11 25.82 -62.41 -14.79
N GLY A 12 27.13 -62.17 -14.86
CA GLY A 12 28.13 -63.22 -15.09
C GLY A 12 28.17 -64.28 -14.00
N ARG A 13 27.96 -63.90 -12.72
CA ARG A 13 27.82 -64.83 -11.59
C ARG A 13 26.51 -65.63 -11.67
N ILE A 14 25.38 -64.94 -11.82
CA ILE A 14 24.04 -65.55 -11.82
C ILE A 14 23.84 -66.48 -13.03
N LEU A 15 24.54 -66.27 -14.16
CA LEU A 15 24.58 -67.22 -15.28
C LEU A 15 25.09 -68.61 -14.88
N VAL A 16 26.01 -68.68 -13.90
CA VAL A 16 26.57 -69.93 -13.37
C VAL A 16 25.71 -70.46 -12.21
N ASP A 17 25.36 -69.59 -11.26
CA ASP A 17 24.72 -69.98 -10.00
C ASP A 17 23.20 -70.23 -10.13
N ASN A 18 22.50 -69.43 -10.94
CA ASN A 18 21.03 -69.46 -11.06
C ASN A 18 20.57 -69.05 -12.47
N LYS A 19 20.77 -69.97 -13.43
CA LYS A 19 20.45 -69.71 -14.85
C LYS A 19 19.00 -69.27 -15.10
N GLU A 20 18.02 -69.79 -14.35
CA GLU A 20 16.62 -69.39 -14.58
C GLU A 20 16.37 -67.90 -14.31
N LEU A 21 17.09 -67.34 -13.33
CA LEU A 21 17.10 -65.93 -12.98
C LEU A 21 17.92 -65.10 -13.99
N PHE A 22 19.05 -65.62 -14.49
CA PHE A 22 19.78 -65.00 -15.61
C PHE A 22 18.87 -64.85 -16.85
N ASP A 23 18.18 -65.93 -17.22
CA ASP A 23 17.19 -65.98 -18.30
C ASP A 23 15.94 -65.09 -18.03
N CYS A 24 15.91 -64.34 -16.92
CA CYS A 24 14.90 -63.34 -16.58
C CYS A 24 15.48 -61.92 -16.56
N LEU A 25 16.61 -61.72 -15.88
CA LEU A 25 17.22 -60.40 -15.65
C LEU A 25 18.15 -59.93 -16.78
N ASN A 26 18.80 -60.82 -17.54
CA ASN A 26 19.61 -60.39 -18.67
C ASN A 26 18.77 -59.70 -19.77
N PRO A 27 17.60 -60.26 -20.20
CA PRO A 27 16.71 -59.56 -21.14
C PRO A 27 16.21 -58.21 -20.63
N LEU A 28 16.07 -58.03 -19.31
CA LEU A 28 15.74 -56.73 -18.71
C LEU A 28 16.92 -55.75 -18.84
N ASN A 29 18.15 -56.17 -18.49
CA ASN A 29 19.35 -55.35 -18.66
C ASN A 29 19.52 -54.90 -20.12
N ASP A 30 19.30 -55.81 -21.09
CA ASP A 30 19.40 -55.53 -22.52
C ASP A 30 18.32 -54.55 -23.02
N SER A 31 17.06 -54.69 -22.56
CA SER A 31 16.03 -53.68 -22.84
C SER A 31 16.36 -52.33 -22.21
N VAL A 32 16.85 -52.30 -20.96
CA VAL A 32 17.23 -51.04 -20.29
C VAL A 32 18.41 -50.35 -20.98
N LYS A 33 19.42 -51.09 -21.48
CA LYS A 33 20.52 -50.51 -22.27
C LYS A 33 19.98 -49.77 -23.51
N LYS A 34 19.09 -50.41 -24.29
CA LYS A 34 18.44 -49.81 -25.47
C LYS A 34 17.49 -48.64 -25.17
N ILE A 35 16.86 -48.65 -24.00
CA ILE A 35 16.01 -47.54 -23.53
C ILE A 35 16.89 -46.34 -23.14
N ILE A 36 18.02 -46.56 -22.47
CA ILE A 36 18.98 -45.48 -22.11
C ILE A 36 19.64 -44.87 -23.35
N GLU A 37 19.95 -45.66 -24.38
CA GLU A 37 20.44 -45.16 -25.68
C GLU A 37 19.45 -44.17 -26.33
N GLN A 38 18.15 -44.43 -26.25
CA GLN A 38 17.11 -43.54 -26.78
C GLN A 38 16.82 -42.35 -25.85
N LEU A 39 16.79 -42.56 -24.53
CA LEU A 39 16.68 -41.48 -23.54
C LEU A 39 17.80 -40.44 -23.69
N THR A 40 19.03 -40.88 -23.96
CA THR A 40 20.18 -39.99 -24.16
C THR A 40 19.91 -38.96 -25.27
N SER A 41 19.25 -39.36 -26.36
CA SER A 41 18.87 -38.44 -27.45
C SER A 41 17.72 -37.50 -27.08
N HIS A 42 16.76 -37.93 -26.24
CA HIS A 42 15.66 -37.09 -25.77
C HIS A 42 16.10 -36.07 -24.72
N LEU A 43 17.00 -36.45 -23.80
CA LEU A 43 17.52 -35.56 -22.76
C LEU A 43 18.37 -34.40 -23.35
N GLU A 44 19.07 -34.62 -24.47
CA GLU A 44 19.77 -33.54 -25.18
C GLU A 44 18.81 -32.43 -25.65
N ASN A 45 17.58 -32.77 -26.06
CA ASN A 45 16.58 -31.79 -26.49
C ASN A 45 16.09 -30.87 -25.36
N ILE A 46 16.29 -31.21 -24.07
CA ILE A 46 15.99 -30.30 -22.95
C ILE A 46 16.77 -28.98 -23.12
N ARG A 47 18.02 -29.04 -23.59
CA ARG A 47 18.88 -27.88 -23.88
C ARG A 47 18.38 -26.99 -25.04
N HIS A 48 17.35 -27.43 -25.77
CA HIS A 48 16.75 -26.71 -26.88
C HIS A 48 15.32 -26.23 -26.57
N GLN A 49 14.57 -26.98 -25.75
CA GLN A 49 13.21 -26.61 -25.33
C GLN A 49 13.19 -25.77 -24.05
N MET A 50 14.24 -25.87 -23.23
CA MET A 50 14.42 -25.12 -21.99
C MET A 50 15.78 -24.40 -21.96
N PRO A 51 16.08 -23.52 -22.95
CA PRO A 51 17.38 -22.85 -23.06
C PRO A 51 17.69 -21.97 -21.83
N ASP A 52 16.65 -21.50 -21.14
CA ASP A 52 16.78 -20.54 -20.04
C ASP A 52 17.25 -21.22 -18.74
N TYR A 53 17.21 -22.57 -18.65
CA TYR A 53 17.57 -23.37 -17.47
C TYR A 53 18.92 -24.09 -17.59
N ASP A 54 19.49 -24.50 -16.45
CA ASP A 54 20.77 -25.20 -16.39
C ASP A 54 20.67 -26.71 -16.73
N ASP A 55 21.81 -27.42 -16.73
CA ASP A 55 21.98 -28.61 -17.57
C ASP A 55 21.32 -29.91 -17.06
N HIS A 56 20.05 -30.10 -17.40
CA HIS A 56 19.29 -31.36 -17.24
C HIS A 56 19.56 -32.41 -18.35
N GLY A 57 20.60 -32.23 -19.18
CA GLY A 57 20.97 -33.20 -20.23
C GLY A 57 21.58 -34.52 -19.69
N PRO A 58 21.98 -35.46 -20.57
CA PRO A 58 22.49 -36.78 -20.17
C PRO A 58 23.68 -36.77 -19.20
N GLY A 59 24.46 -35.69 -19.18
CA GLY A 59 25.54 -35.46 -18.23
C GLY A 59 25.06 -35.41 -16.78
N HIS A 60 23.90 -34.79 -16.53
CA HIS A 60 23.25 -34.76 -15.22
C HIS A 60 22.75 -36.14 -14.81
N SER A 61 22.00 -36.85 -15.66
CA SER A 61 21.56 -38.23 -15.39
C SER A 61 22.72 -39.17 -15.03
N LYS A 62 23.87 -39.00 -15.70
CA LYS A 62 25.12 -39.71 -15.37
C LYS A 62 25.69 -39.28 -14.02
N LYS A 63 25.72 -37.97 -13.71
CA LYS A 63 26.20 -37.47 -12.41
C LYS A 63 25.35 -37.92 -11.24
N VAL A 64 24.03 -37.96 -11.39
CA VAL A 64 23.10 -38.49 -10.38
C VAL A 64 23.47 -39.95 -10.05
N LEU A 65 23.76 -40.77 -11.05
CA LEU A 65 24.25 -42.13 -10.85
C LEU A 65 25.66 -42.17 -10.19
N GLU A 66 26.60 -41.30 -10.62
CA GLU A 66 27.91 -41.15 -9.98
C GLU A 66 27.82 -40.68 -8.52
N ASN A 67 26.80 -39.91 -8.14
CA ASN A 67 26.54 -39.50 -6.76
C ASN A 67 26.02 -40.67 -5.94
N ILE A 68 25.08 -41.44 -6.47
CA ILE A 68 24.51 -42.63 -5.81
C ILE A 68 25.58 -43.70 -5.59
N GLU A 69 26.51 -43.88 -6.53
CA GLU A 69 27.69 -44.73 -6.37
C GLU A 69 28.61 -44.27 -5.20
N LYS A 70 28.73 -42.95 -4.96
CA LYS A 70 29.47 -42.42 -3.80
C LYS A 70 28.68 -42.54 -2.49
N LEU A 71 27.35 -42.39 -2.52
CA LEU A 71 26.51 -42.61 -1.33
C LEU A 71 26.57 -44.08 -0.89
N LEU A 72 26.57 -45.03 -1.83
CA LEU A 72 26.69 -46.45 -1.53
C LEU A 72 28.08 -46.89 -1.05
N GLN A 73 29.11 -46.02 -1.07
CA GLN A 73 30.52 -46.41 -0.87
C GLN A 73 30.86 -47.03 0.50
N ILE A 74 29.96 -46.94 1.51
CA ILE A 74 30.11 -47.63 2.81
C ILE A 74 29.66 -49.09 2.76
N ARG A 75 28.63 -49.41 1.97
CA ARG A 75 28.06 -50.77 1.83
C ARG A 75 28.48 -51.47 0.56
N GLY A 76 29.08 -50.73 -0.37
CA GLY A 76 29.31 -51.18 -1.74
C GLY A 76 28.06 -51.03 -2.61
N VAL A 77 28.26 -51.09 -3.93
CA VAL A 77 27.16 -51.17 -4.90
C VAL A 77 26.47 -52.54 -4.81
N GLU A 78 27.24 -53.55 -4.40
CA GLU A 78 26.84 -54.92 -4.09
C GLU A 78 25.88 -55.08 -2.90
N SER A 79 25.47 -54.00 -2.22
CA SER A 79 24.38 -54.05 -1.24
C SER A 79 22.98 -54.06 -1.89
N LEU A 80 22.88 -53.56 -3.12
CA LEU A 80 21.68 -53.64 -3.95
C LEU A 80 21.44 -55.07 -4.43
N THR A 81 20.19 -55.42 -4.74
CA THR A 81 19.90 -56.57 -5.61
C THR A 81 20.18 -56.22 -7.07
N LEU A 82 20.40 -57.23 -7.92
CA LEU A 82 20.61 -57.01 -9.36
C LEU A 82 19.40 -56.32 -10.01
N LEU A 83 18.18 -56.65 -9.59
CA LEU A 83 16.96 -56.00 -10.02
C LEU A 83 16.94 -54.51 -9.65
N GLU A 84 17.29 -54.18 -8.40
CA GLU A 84 17.35 -52.81 -7.91
C GLU A 84 18.36 -51.96 -8.67
N ALA A 85 19.57 -52.48 -8.93
CA ALA A 85 20.57 -51.77 -9.72
C ALA A 85 20.12 -51.53 -11.18
N ILE A 86 19.46 -52.50 -11.83
CA ILE A 86 18.92 -52.35 -13.18
C ILE A 86 17.80 -51.30 -13.22
N MET A 87 16.90 -51.29 -12.23
CA MET A 87 15.84 -50.27 -12.10
C MET A 87 16.41 -48.88 -11.82
N LEU A 88 17.33 -48.77 -10.85
CA LEU A 88 18.01 -47.53 -10.46
C LEU A 88 18.73 -46.87 -11.64
N ARG A 89 19.48 -47.67 -12.43
CA ARG A 89 20.16 -47.19 -13.63
C ARG A 89 19.19 -46.64 -14.67
N LEU A 90 17.98 -47.21 -14.82
CA LEU A 90 16.94 -46.65 -15.68
C LEU A 90 16.38 -45.33 -15.12
N CYS A 91 16.01 -45.32 -13.84
CA CYS A 91 15.41 -44.13 -13.20
C CYS A 91 16.31 -42.89 -13.26
N CYS A 92 17.62 -43.04 -13.11
CA CYS A 92 18.58 -41.92 -13.24
C CYS A 92 18.52 -41.23 -14.61
N TYR A 93 18.22 -41.95 -15.69
CA TYR A 93 18.06 -41.40 -17.06
C TYR A 93 16.61 -41.04 -17.42
N LEU A 94 15.64 -41.33 -16.55
CA LEU A 94 14.21 -41.19 -16.83
C LEU A 94 13.52 -40.13 -15.95
N HIS A 95 14.09 -39.76 -14.80
CA HIS A 95 13.52 -38.76 -13.88
C HIS A 95 13.32 -37.38 -14.53
N ASP A 96 14.32 -36.92 -15.28
CA ASP A 96 14.32 -35.64 -16.00
C ASP A 96 13.64 -35.70 -17.38
N ALA A 97 13.25 -36.87 -17.87
CA ALA A 97 12.76 -37.02 -19.26
C ALA A 97 11.51 -36.18 -19.54
N GLY A 98 10.66 -35.97 -18.52
CA GLY A 98 9.51 -35.08 -18.53
C GLY A 98 9.84 -33.57 -18.57
N MET A 99 11.10 -33.14 -18.58
CA MET A 99 11.44 -31.73 -18.85
C MET A 99 11.23 -31.38 -20.33
N CYS A 100 11.45 -32.34 -21.25
CA CYS A 100 11.31 -32.18 -22.69
C CYS A 100 10.04 -32.85 -23.23
N LEU A 101 9.26 -32.11 -24.04
CA LEU A 101 8.10 -32.61 -24.77
C LEU A 101 8.51 -33.24 -26.10
N PRO A 102 7.76 -34.21 -26.66
CA PRO A 102 7.99 -34.66 -28.03
C PRO A 102 7.73 -33.54 -29.03
N ASP A 103 8.61 -33.35 -30.02
CA ASP A 103 8.56 -32.23 -30.98
C ASP A 103 7.21 -32.06 -31.70
N TYR A 104 6.46 -33.14 -31.88
CA TYR A 104 5.14 -33.11 -32.53
C TYR A 104 4.04 -32.49 -31.65
N PHE A 105 4.22 -32.51 -30.33
CA PHE A 105 3.33 -31.85 -29.38
C PHE A 105 3.80 -30.44 -29.06
N LEU A 106 5.12 -30.19 -28.94
CA LEU A 106 5.65 -28.83 -28.74
C LEU A 106 5.21 -27.86 -29.86
N ARG A 107 5.38 -28.25 -31.14
CA ARG A 107 4.94 -27.42 -32.27
C ARG A 107 3.43 -27.19 -32.35
N PHE A 108 2.64 -28.03 -31.69
CA PHE A 108 1.19 -27.88 -31.62
C PHE A 108 0.79 -26.96 -30.44
N LEU A 109 1.50 -27.07 -29.32
CA LEU A 109 1.39 -26.15 -28.20
C LEU A 109 1.73 -24.70 -28.63
N GLU A 110 2.83 -24.54 -29.38
CA GLU A 110 3.26 -23.26 -29.95
C GLU A 110 2.19 -22.61 -30.85
N GLN A 111 1.42 -23.41 -31.61
CA GLN A 111 0.30 -22.93 -32.43
C GLN A 111 -0.90 -22.48 -31.59
N ILE A 112 -1.21 -23.16 -30.48
CA ILE A 112 -2.29 -22.76 -29.55
C ILE A 112 -1.93 -21.46 -28.83
N GLU A 113 -0.65 -21.25 -28.53
CA GLU A 113 -0.15 -20.06 -27.85
C GLU A 113 -0.29 -18.78 -28.70
N GLU A 114 -0.16 -18.88 -30.03
CA GLU A 114 -0.44 -17.78 -30.96
C GLU A 114 -1.93 -17.39 -30.97
N GLU A 115 -2.85 -18.36 -30.99
CA GLU A 115 -4.29 -18.18 -31.22
C GLU A 115 -5.12 -17.72 -29.99
N ASP A 116 -4.50 -17.50 -28.83
CA ASP A 116 -5.11 -16.88 -27.62
C ASP A 116 -6.40 -17.58 -27.10
N TYR A 117 -6.35 -18.91 -27.04
CA TYR A 117 -7.48 -19.80 -26.76
C TYR A 117 -8.00 -19.78 -25.30
N ALA A 118 -8.97 -18.90 -25.00
CA ALA A 118 -9.61 -18.84 -23.68
C ALA A 118 -10.67 -19.95 -23.45
N PHE A 119 -10.41 -20.88 -22.51
CA PHE A 119 -11.31 -22.00 -22.20
C PHE A 119 -12.33 -21.67 -21.09
N HIS A 120 -13.62 -21.59 -21.45
CA HIS A 120 -14.72 -21.30 -20.51
C HIS A 120 -15.78 -22.42 -20.51
N HIS A 121 -15.43 -23.59 -19.95
CA HIS A 121 -16.30 -24.77 -19.89
C HIS A 121 -16.20 -25.52 -18.55
N ASP A 122 -17.35 -25.98 -18.03
CA ASP A 122 -17.46 -26.74 -16.77
C ASP A 122 -16.76 -28.11 -16.78
N LYS A 123 -16.34 -28.58 -17.96
CA LYS A 123 -15.60 -29.83 -18.17
C LYS A 123 -14.49 -29.62 -19.22
N PRO A 124 -13.38 -28.96 -18.85
CA PRO A 124 -12.35 -28.56 -19.81
C PRO A 124 -11.68 -29.77 -20.47
N GLU A 125 -11.32 -30.80 -19.71
CA GLU A 125 -10.67 -32.02 -20.22
C GLU A 125 -11.53 -32.76 -21.26
N THR A 126 -12.82 -33.00 -20.99
CA THR A 126 -13.73 -33.65 -21.95
C THR A 126 -13.93 -32.81 -23.21
N SER A 127 -13.95 -31.48 -23.06
CA SER A 127 -14.08 -30.55 -24.20
C SER A 127 -12.80 -30.53 -25.05
N MET A 128 -11.63 -30.59 -24.40
CA MET A 128 -10.33 -30.68 -25.04
C MET A 128 -10.17 -32.01 -25.80
N GLN A 129 -10.49 -33.16 -25.17
CA GLN A 129 -10.50 -34.47 -25.84
C GLN A 129 -11.41 -34.47 -27.08
N ALA A 130 -12.60 -33.85 -26.99
CA ALA A 130 -13.52 -33.72 -28.11
C ALA A 130 -13.07 -32.72 -29.20
N MET A 131 -12.10 -31.84 -28.89
CA MET A 131 -11.44 -30.97 -29.85
C MET A 131 -10.27 -31.68 -30.55
N LEU A 132 -9.38 -32.33 -29.79
CA LEU A 132 -8.23 -33.07 -30.32
C LEU A 132 -8.64 -34.20 -31.28
N ARG A 133 -9.78 -34.86 -31.03
CA ARG A 133 -10.35 -35.91 -31.92
C ARG A 133 -10.96 -35.39 -33.24
N LYS A 134 -11.02 -34.08 -33.48
CA LYS A 134 -11.50 -33.54 -34.75
C LYS A 134 -10.40 -33.62 -35.82
N SER A 135 -10.79 -33.98 -37.04
CA SER A 135 -9.89 -33.84 -38.19
C SER A 135 -9.49 -32.36 -38.36
N GLY A 136 -8.19 -32.09 -38.47
CA GLY A 136 -7.65 -30.73 -38.54
C GLY A 136 -7.40 -30.05 -37.19
N SER A 137 -7.35 -30.78 -36.08
CA SER A 137 -7.11 -30.26 -34.72
C SER A 137 -5.67 -29.77 -34.42
N GLY A 138 -4.80 -29.62 -35.43
CA GLY A 138 -3.38 -29.25 -35.27
C GLY A 138 -2.48 -30.38 -34.75
N LEU A 139 -2.92 -31.12 -33.73
CA LEU A 139 -2.22 -32.28 -33.18
C LEU A 139 -2.03 -33.37 -34.26
N ARG A 140 -0.85 -34.01 -34.30
CA ARG A 140 -0.62 -35.12 -35.23
C ARG A 140 -1.54 -36.32 -34.92
N PRO A 141 -2.08 -37.02 -35.94
CA PRO A 141 -2.85 -38.24 -35.76
C PRO A 141 -2.04 -39.34 -35.06
N TYR A 142 -2.69 -40.13 -34.19
CA TYR A 142 -2.05 -41.24 -33.48
C TYR A 142 -1.38 -42.25 -34.44
N THR A 143 -1.98 -42.49 -35.61
CA THR A 143 -1.43 -43.36 -36.67
C THR A 143 0.00 -43.01 -37.09
N ASP A 144 0.37 -41.74 -36.97
CA ASP A 144 1.60 -41.16 -37.53
C ASP A 144 2.69 -41.02 -36.45
N VAL A 145 2.32 -41.18 -35.17
CA VAL A 145 3.21 -41.00 -34.00
C VAL A 145 3.22 -42.17 -33.03
N LYS A 146 2.35 -43.18 -33.18
CA LYS A 146 2.34 -44.43 -32.38
C LYS A 146 3.72 -45.08 -32.20
N ASP A 147 4.59 -45.02 -33.21
CA ASP A 147 5.92 -45.64 -33.21
C ASP A 147 7.01 -44.73 -32.60
N GLN A 148 6.65 -43.51 -32.15
CA GLN A 148 7.55 -42.59 -31.42
C GLN A 148 7.75 -43.05 -29.98
N PHE A 149 8.95 -42.84 -29.44
CA PHE A 149 9.45 -43.43 -28.18
C PHE A 149 8.48 -43.35 -26.99
N PHE A 150 7.96 -42.16 -26.67
CA PHE A 150 7.04 -41.93 -25.54
C PHE A 150 5.55 -41.88 -25.91
N CYS A 151 5.15 -42.31 -27.11
CA CYS A 151 3.72 -42.38 -27.45
C CYS A 151 3.00 -43.46 -26.59
N PRO A 152 1.80 -43.17 -26.02
CA PRO A 152 0.96 -44.17 -25.35
C PRO A 152 0.58 -45.39 -26.20
N GLU A 153 -0.01 -46.41 -25.60
CA GLU A 153 -0.30 -47.69 -26.28
C GLU A 153 -1.62 -47.65 -27.10
N SER A 154 -2.47 -46.63 -26.89
CA SER A 154 -3.72 -46.42 -27.64
C SER A 154 -3.99 -44.96 -28.03
N GLU A 155 -4.87 -44.77 -29.01
CA GLU A 155 -5.35 -43.44 -29.44
C GLU A 155 -6.15 -42.73 -28.33
N ASP A 156 -6.89 -43.49 -27.51
CA ASP A 156 -7.63 -42.92 -26.39
C ASP A 156 -6.69 -42.39 -25.31
N GLU A 157 -5.67 -43.15 -24.89
CA GLU A 157 -4.63 -42.68 -23.96
C GLU A 157 -3.83 -41.50 -24.52
N TYR A 158 -3.53 -41.50 -25.83
CA TYR A 158 -2.85 -40.40 -26.52
C TYR A 158 -3.67 -39.10 -26.42
N ILE A 159 -4.97 -39.16 -26.70
CA ILE A 159 -5.87 -38.02 -26.59
C ILE A 159 -6.08 -37.59 -25.13
N GLU A 160 -6.28 -38.52 -24.20
CA GLU A 160 -6.48 -38.22 -22.78
C GLU A 160 -5.26 -37.55 -22.15
N PHE A 161 -4.06 -38.04 -22.43
CA PHE A 161 -2.81 -37.49 -21.92
C PHE A 161 -2.60 -36.04 -22.39
N TYR A 162 -2.58 -35.81 -23.71
CA TYR A 162 -2.34 -34.45 -24.23
C TYR A 162 -3.50 -33.48 -23.97
N ALA A 163 -4.73 -33.98 -23.78
CA ALA A 163 -5.83 -33.14 -23.30
C ALA A 163 -5.64 -32.69 -21.84
N LYS A 164 -5.09 -33.53 -20.95
CA LYS A 164 -4.74 -33.12 -19.58
C LYS A 164 -3.64 -32.05 -19.61
N GLU A 165 -2.53 -32.32 -20.30
CA GLU A 165 -1.37 -31.41 -20.34
C GLU A 165 -1.76 -30.00 -20.81
N LEU A 166 -2.56 -29.88 -21.89
CA LEU A 166 -3.08 -28.59 -22.35
C LEU A 166 -3.97 -27.90 -21.31
N VAL A 167 -4.88 -28.64 -20.67
CA VAL A 167 -5.81 -28.07 -19.70
C VAL A 167 -5.10 -27.62 -18.42
N ASP A 168 -4.08 -28.34 -17.96
CA ASP A 168 -3.28 -27.94 -16.80
C ASP A 168 -2.28 -26.82 -17.12
N TYR A 169 -1.80 -26.72 -18.36
CA TYR A 169 -1.04 -25.56 -18.82
C TYR A 169 -1.91 -24.28 -18.90
N GLU A 170 -3.12 -24.37 -19.46
CA GLU A 170 -4.02 -23.21 -19.52
C GLU A 170 -4.49 -22.76 -18.13
N LYS A 171 -4.78 -23.69 -17.21
CA LYS A 171 -5.01 -23.35 -15.78
C LYS A 171 -3.82 -22.59 -15.18
N TYR A 172 -2.59 -22.94 -15.57
CA TYR A 172 -1.38 -22.27 -15.09
C TYR A 172 -1.22 -20.87 -15.70
N ARG A 173 -1.37 -20.72 -17.03
CA ARG A 173 -1.39 -19.40 -17.72
C ARG A 173 -2.43 -18.46 -17.10
N MET A 174 -3.65 -18.93 -16.89
CA MET A 174 -4.76 -18.16 -16.29
C MET A 174 -4.54 -17.78 -14.81
N GLY A 175 -3.55 -18.38 -14.14
CA GLY A 175 -3.17 -18.04 -12.76
C GLY A 175 -2.16 -16.90 -12.65
N LEU A 176 -1.57 -16.46 -13.77
CA LEU A 176 -0.58 -15.39 -13.82
C LEU A 176 -1.25 -14.01 -14.02
N ALA A 177 -0.51 -12.95 -13.71
CA ALA A 177 -0.96 -11.59 -14.01
C ALA A 177 -0.98 -11.35 -15.53
N PRO A 178 -1.91 -10.53 -16.06
CA PRO A 178 -1.89 -10.15 -17.47
C PRO A 178 -0.63 -9.36 -17.79
N VAL A 179 0.02 -9.72 -18.90
CA VAL A 179 1.22 -9.07 -19.45
C VAL A 179 0.98 -7.56 -19.58
N SER A 180 1.94 -6.76 -19.11
CA SER A 180 1.87 -5.30 -19.24
C SER A 180 2.07 -4.85 -20.70
N GLU A 181 1.63 -3.63 -21.03
CA GLU A 181 1.87 -3.01 -22.37
C GLU A 181 3.37 -2.80 -22.70
N THR A 182 4.27 -3.14 -21.77
CA THR A 182 5.73 -2.97 -21.87
C THR A 182 6.53 -4.27 -21.92
N GLU A 183 5.91 -5.43 -21.75
CA GLU A 183 6.59 -6.74 -21.74
C GLU A 183 6.47 -7.46 -23.10
N ASP A 184 7.49 -8.25 -23.45
CA ASP A 184 7.47 -9.08 -24.66
C ASP A 184 6.57 -10.31 -24.49
N ARG A 185 5.51 -10.40 -25.31
CA ARG A 185 4.57 -11.53 -25.33
C ARG A 185 5.25 -12.85 -25.70
N GLU A 186 6.24 -12.85 -26.60
CA GLU A 186 6.92 -14.09 -27.02
C GLU A 186 7.76 -14.66 -25.87
N THR A 187 8.56 -13.82 -25.21
CA THR A 187 9.34 -14.21 -24.03
C THR A 187 8.46 -14.59 -22.84
N PHE A 188 7.39 -13.84 -22.54
CA PHE A 188 6.46 -14.21 -21.46
C PHE A 188 5.83 -15.59 -21.68
N ILE A 189 5.38 -15.90 -22.91
CA ILE A 189 4.86 -17.23 -23.26
C ILE A 189 5.95 -18.29 -23.11
N ARG A 190 7.17 -18.03 -23.63
CA ARG A 190 8.31 -18.96 -23.54
C ARG A 190 8.70 -19.29 -22.10
N GLU A 191 8.78 -18.30 -21.20
CA GLU A 191 9.09 -18.49 -19.78
C GLU A 191 7.95 -19.23 -19.06
N THR A 192 6.69 -18.82 -19.29
CA THR A 192 5.49 -19.46 -18.72
C THR A 192 5.41 -20.93 -19.09
N ARG A 193 5.72 -21.26 -20.35
CA ARG A 193 5.83 -22.64 -20.84
C ARG A 193 6.91 -23.39 -20.08
N GLN A 194 8.14 -22.89 -20.03
CA GLN A 194 9.25 -23.61 -19.40
C GLN A 194 9.04 -23.85 -17.90
N ASP A 195 8.59 -22.87 -17.12
CA ASP A 195 8.36 -23.09 -15.68
C ASP A 195 7.12 -23.97 -15.42
N HIS A 196 6.10 -23.98 -16.30
CA HIS A 196 5.09 -25.03 -16.26
C HIS A 196 5.70 -26.42 -16.51
N LEU A 197 6.50 -26.57 -17.57
CA LEU A 197 7.14 -27.85 -17.89
C LEU A 197 8.02 -28.33 -16.73
N ARG A 198 8.73 -27.42 -16.06
CA ARG A 198 9.52 -27.69 -14.85
C ARG A 198 8.68 -28.02 -13.63
N ARG A 199 7.48 -27.47 -13.47
CA ARG A 199 6.58 -27.82 -12.34
C ARG A 199 5.95 -29.19 -12.50
N THR A 200 5.63 -29.61 -13.72
CA THR A 200 4.93 -30.90 -13.99
C THR A 200 5.82 -32.03 -14.48
N HIS A 201 7.14 -31.82 -14.67
CA HIS A 201 8.04 -32.83 -15.23
C HIS A 201 8.01 -34.18 -14.50
N GLY A 202 7.93 -34.22 -13.17
CA GLY A 202 7.80 -35.48 -12.41
C GLY A 202 6.56 -36.30 -12.75
N GLU A 203 5.41 -35.65 -13.02
CA GLU A 203 4.21 -36.34 -13.49
C GLU A 203 4.38 -36.84 -14.93
N ARG A 204 4.98 -36.04 -15.82
CA ARG A 204 5.26 -36.47 -17.20
C ARG A 204 6.30 -37.60 -17.26
N SER A 205 7.34 -37.58 -16.45
CA SER A 205 8.31 -38.68 -16.31
C SER A 205 7.65 -39.96 -15.78
N ASN A 206 6.65 -39.85 -14.89
CA ASN A 206 5.83 -41.01 -14.49
C ASN A 206 5.09 -41.60 -15.70
N ARG A 207 4.41 -40.75 -16.49
CA ARG A 207 3.69 -41.20 -17.69
C ARG A 207 4.62 -41.75 -18.76
N TYR A 208 5.77 -41.14 -18.96
CA TYR A 208 6.79 -41.61 -19.90
C TYR A 208 7.32 -42.99 -19.50
N ALA A 209 7.54 -43.24 -18.20
CA ALA A 209 7.84 -44.58 -17.70
C ALA A 209 6.73 -45.60 -17.99
N GLN A 210 5.45 -45.21 -17.89
CA GLN A 210 4.30 -46.05 -18.26
C GLN A 210 4.29 -46.40 -19.75
N ASN A 211 4.53 -45.42 -20.63
CA ASN A 211 4.52 -45.59 -22.09
C ASN A 211 5.69 -46.46 -22.62
N LEU A 212 6.70 -46.75 -21.78
CA LEU A 212 7.78 -47.70 -22.07
C LEU A 212 7.39 -49.17 -21.80
N LYS A 213 6.19 -49.47 -21.26
CA LYS A 213 5.69 -50.83 -20.96
C LYS A 213 5.86 -51.80 -22.15
N ARG A 214 5.44 -51.39 -23.35
CA ARG A 214 5.68 -52.08 -24.64
C ARG A 214 7.15 -52.46 -24.92
N MET A 215 8.14 -51.68 -24.49
CA MET A 215 9.57 -52.02 -24.68
C MET A 215 10.06 -53.12 -23.72
N LEU A 216 9.24 -53.48 -22.72
CA LEU A 216 9.41 -54.64 -21.85
C LEU A 216 8.51 -55.82 -22.29
N ALA A 217 7.71 -55.69 -23.36
CA ALA A 217 6.70 -56.67 -23.76
C ALA A 217 7.29 -58.08 -23.98
N GLY A 218 8.48 -58.20 -24.57
CA GLY A 218 9.13 -59.49 -24.84
C GLY A 218 9.56 -60.30 -23.60
N ILE A 219 9.64 -59.69 -22.42
CA ILE A 219 10.16 -60.36 -21.21
C ILE A 219 9.01 -61.05 -20.46
N SER A 220 8.79 -62.34 -20.70
CA SER A 220 7.61 -63.06 -20.16
C SER A 220 7.62 -63.31 -18.65
N LYS A 221 8.80 -63.32 -18.01
CA LYS A 221 9.02 -63.71 -16.60
C LYS A 221 8.86 -62.56 -15.57
N ILE A 222 8.60 -61.33 -16.01
CA ILE A 222 8.58 -60.11 -15.15
C ILE A 222 7.16 -59.56 -14.98
N ASP A 223 6.84 -59.15 -13.76
CA ASP A 223 5.54 -58.58 -13.40
C ASP A 223 5.38 -57.10 -13.81
N LYS A 224 5.08 -56.90 -15.09
CA LYS A 224 5.01 -55.56 -15.74
C LYS A 224 4.01 -54.62 -15.07
N GLU A 225 2.88 -55.14 -14.62
CA GLU A 225 1.81 -54.36 -13.98
C GLU A 225 2.23 -53.73 -12.63
N HIS A 226 3.33 -54.21 -12.03
CA HIS A 226 3.88 -53.64 -10.80
C HIS A 226 5.22 -52.93 -11.01
N ILE A 227 6.13 -53.47 -11.84
CA ILE A 227 7.44 -52.82 -12.07
C ILE A 227 7.30 -51.47 -12.79
N VAL A 228 6.36 -51.34 -13.73
CA VAL A 228 6.23 -50.12 -14.54
C VAL A 228 5.68 -48.94 -13.71
N PRO A 229 4.59 -49.09 -12.93
CA PRO A 229 4.19 -48.06 -11.97
C PRO A 229 5.27 -47.76 -10.92
N ALA A 230 6.04 -48.76 -10.48
CA ALA A 230 7.15 -48.54 -9.55
C ALA A 230 8.28 -47.68 -10.16
N LEU A 231 8.68 -47.95 -11.40
CA LEU A 231 9.63 -47.13 -12.15
C LEU A 231 9.15 -45.68 -12.29
N GLY A 232 7.89 -45.49 -12.72
CA GLY A 232 7.30 -44.16 -12.85
C GLY A 232 7.22 -43.40 -11.53
N ASN A 233 6.86 -44.09 -10.45
CA ASN A 233 6.79 -43.51 -9.11
C ASN A 233 8.17 -43.18 -8.52
N ILE A 234 9.21 -43.99 -8.77
CA ILE A 234 10.59 -43.62 -8.41
C ILE A 234 11.00 -42.36 -9.18
N CYS A 235 10.77 -42.31 -10.50
CA CYS A 235 11.11 -41.15 -11.32
C CYS A 235 10.39 -39.87 -10.85
N ALA A 236 9.10 -39.97 -10.52
CA ALA A 236 8.31 -38.83 -10.03
C ALA A 236 8.70 -38.38 -8.61
N ALA A 237 9.27 -39.26 -7.79
CA ALA A 237 9.45 -39.03 -6.37
C ALA A 237 10.29 -37.80 -6.03
N HIS A 238 11.21 -37.37 -6.89
CA HIS A 238 12.03 -36.17 -6.64
C HIS A 238 11.24 -34.85 -6.69
N CYS A 239 10.10 -34.81 -7.39
CA CYS A 239 9.18 -33.67 -7.38
C CYS A 239 8.20 -33.65 -6.20
N TRP A 240 8.20 -34.67 -5.33
CA TRP A 240 7.19 -34.80 -4.26
C TRP A 240 7.65 -34.19 -2.92
N ASN A 241 6.73 -34.02 -1.98
CA ASN A 241 7.11 -33.79 -0.58
C ASN A 241 7.83 -35.04 -0.02
N ILE A 242 8.74 -34.84 0.92
CA ILE A 242 9.55 -35.95 1.46
C ILE A 242 8.69 -37.08 2.05
N ASP A 243 7.60 -36.73 2.77
CA ASP A 243 6.64 -37.66 3.36
C ASP A 243 5.93 -38.56 2.33
N ASP A 244 5.72 -38.09 1.11
CA ASP A 244 5.08 -38.86 0.03
C ASP A 244 5.96 -40.04 -0.41
N THR A 245 7.28 -39.88 -0.35
CA THR A 245 8.26 -40.95 -0.63
C THR A 245 8.05 -42.17 0.27
N PHE A 246 7.60 -41.97 1.51
CA PHE A 246 7.36 -43.06 2.47
C PHE A 246 6.08 -43.85 2.20
N LYS A 247 5.23 -43.40 1.27
CA LYS A 247 4.07 -44.17 0.78
C LYS A 247 4.49 -45.29 -0.18
N LEU A 248 5.71 -45.23 -0.73
CA LEU A 248 6.26 -46.26 -1.62
C LEU A 248 6.54 -47.59 -0.87
N PRO A 249 6.38 -48.75 -1.52
CA PRO A 249 6.63 -50.04 -0.91
C PRO A 249 8.12 -50.29 -0.67
N SER A 250 8.47 -50.85 0.49
CA SER A 250 9.84 -51.21 0.85
C SER A 250 10.26 -52.62 0.41
N GLY A 251 9.42 -53.31 -0.36
CA GLY A 251 9.64 -54.68 -0.81
C GLY A 251 8.58 -55.12 -1.81
N LEU A 252 8.65 -54.61 -3.04
CA LEU A 252 7.75 -54.98 -4.13
C LEU A 252 8.26 -56.27 -4.80
N ARG A 253 7.47 -57.35 -4.81
CA ARG A 253 7.85 -58.61 -5.48
C ARG A 253 7.58 -58.52 -6.98
N VAL A 254 8.64 -58.51 -7.77
CA VAL A 254 8.60 -58.31 -9.23
C VAL A 254 8.75 -59.63 -10.00
N LEU A 255 9.41 -60.63 -9.40
CA LEU A 255 9.67 -61.92 -10.03
C LEU A 255 8.76 -63.01 -9.43
N LYS A 256 7.49 -63.03 -9.88
CA LYS A 256 6.39 -63.85 -9.33
C LYS A 256 6.66 -65.36 -9.17
N GLN A 257 7.52 -65.93 -10.02
CA GLN A 257 7.71 -67.39 -10.14
C GLN A 257 8.83 -68.00 -9.28
N PHE A 258 9.69 -67.18 -8.68
CA PHE A 258 10.87 -67.65 -7.93
C PHE A 258 10.58 -67.64 -6.42
N THR A 259 11.17 -68.57 -5.67
CA THR A 259 10.89 -68.79 -4.24
C THR A 259 11.74 -67.98 -3.27
N ASP A 260 12.94 -67.55 -3.65
CA ASP A 260 13.76 -66.69 -2.80
C ASP A 260 13.12 -65.29 -2.68
N ALA A 261 13.01 -64.74 -1.47
CA ALA A 261 12.40 -63.43 -1.26
C ALA A 261 13.36 -62.27 -1.56
N THR A 262 14.67 -62.49 -1.52
CA THR A 262 15.70 -61.44 -1.60
C THR A 262 15.99 -61.04 -3.04
N GLU A 263 16.32 -61.98 -3.93
CA GLU A 263 16.58 -61.71 -5.35
C GLU A 263 15.31 -61.36 -6.18
N THR A 264 14.12 -61.45 -5.58
CA THR A 264 12.82 -61.29 -6.28
C THR A 264 12.01 -60.07 -5.87
N THR A 265 12.49 -59.31 -4.87
CA THR A 265 11.88 -58.09 -4.38
C THR A 265 12.74 -56.86 -4.66
N CYS A 266 12.11 -55.69 -4.74
CA CYS A 266 12.75 -54.40 -4.94
C CYS A 266 12.25 -53.40 -3.89
N ASN A 267 13.16 -52.74 -3.18
CA ASN A 267 12.86 -51.68 -2.23
C ASN A 267 12.64 -50.35 -2.97
N VAL A 268 11.46 -50.21 -3.60
CA VAL A 268 11.04 -49.04 -4.40
C VAL A 268 11.23 -47.74 -3.63
N ARG A 269 10.94 -47.73 -2.32
CA ARG A 269 11.17 -46.60 -1.42
C ARG A 269 12.65 -46.20 -1.35
N TYR A 270 13.55 -47.16 -1.17
CA TYR A 270 14.98 -46.90 -1.08
C TYR A 270 15.56 -46.41 -2.41
N LEU A 271 15.09 -46.94 -3.55
CA LEU A 271 15.51 -46.42 -4.86
C LEU A 271 15.07 -44.98 -5.09
N ALA A 272 13.88 -44.59 -4.61
CA ALA A 272 13.45 -43.19 -4.63
C ALA A 272 14.31 -42.30 -3.71
N MET A 273 14.66 -42.75 -2.51
CA MET A 273 15.59 -42.04 -1.61
C MET A 273 16.97 -41.85 -2.22
N LEU A 274 17.53 -42.89 -2.87
CA LEU A 274 18.79 -42.80 -3.58
C LEU A 274 18.72 -41.82 -4.75
N LEU A 275 17.67 -41.88 -5.59
CA LEU A 275 17.50 -40.96 -6.70
C LEU A 275 17.44 -39.51 -6.23
N ARG A 276 16.61 -39.21 -5.21
CA ARG A 276 16.48 -37.88 -4.60
C ARG A 276 17.81 -37.34 -4.08
N LEU A 277 18.54 -38.14 -3.29
CA LEU A 277 19.86 -37.75 -2.79
C LEU A 277 20.90 -37.63 -3.90
N GLY A 278 20.80 -38.40 -4.99
CA GLY A 278 21.68 -38.28 -6.16
C GLY A 278 21.49 -36.97 -6.93
N ASP A 279 20.24 -36.51 -7.02
CA ASP A 279 19.78 -35.29 -7.70
C ASP A 279 20.04 -34.02 -6.87
N VAL A 280 19.49 -33.93 -5.65
CA VAL A 280 19.60 -32.73 -4.79
C VAL A 280 21.05 -32.39 -4.38
N LEU A 281 21.98 -33.34 -4.52
CA LEU A 281 23.41 -33.12 -4.30
C LEU A 281 24.18 -32.69 -5.56
N HIS A 282 23.55 -32.62 -6.74
CA HIS A 282 24.20 -32.21 -7.98
C HIS A 282 24.10 -30.69 -8.21
N VAL A 283 24.63 -29.90 -7.28
CA VAL A 283 24.80 -28.45 -7.44
C VAL A 283 26.29 -28.12 -7.54
N SER A 284 26.77 -28.05 -8.78
CA SER A 284 28.17 -27.80 -9.12
C SER A 284 28.30 -27.13 -10.48
N ASN A 285 29.50 -26.61 -10.76
CA ASN A 285 29.77 -25.88 -11.99
C ASN A 285 29.59 -26.67 -13.29
N ASP A 286 29.69 -28.01 -13.27
CA ASP A 286 29.45 -28.87 -14.45
C ASP A 286 27.98 -28.98 -14.89
N ARG A 287 27.03 -28.44 -14.09
CA ARG A 287 25.65 -28.12 -14.55
C ARG A 287 25.58 -26.90 -15.47
N THR A 288 26.66 -26.15 -15.67
CA THR A 288 26.62 -24.86 -16.39
C THR A 288 27.78 -24.67 -17.37
N SER A 289 27.69 -23.64 -18.19
CA SER A 289 28.78 -23.18 -19.04
C SER A 289 28.53 -21.72 -19.44
N ARG A 290 29.54 -20.86 -19.32
CA ARG A 290 29.43 -19.41 -19.62
C ARG A 290 28.87 -19.12 -21.01
N THR A 291 29.20 -19.95 -22.00
CA THR A 291 28.68 -19.85 -23.39
C THR A 291 27.18 -20.11 -23.50
N ARG A 292 26.59 -20.95 -22.63
CA ARG A 292 25.14 -21.16 -22.61
C ARG A 292 24.42 -20.03 -21.89
N TYR A 293 24.91 -19.64 -20.71
CA TYR A 293 24.36 -18.51 -19.95
C TYR A 293 24.31 -17.20 -20.76
N ALA A 294 25.39 -16.90 -21.50
CA ALA A 294 25.45 -15.74 -22.40
C ALA A 294 24.63 -15.89 -23.71
N ALA A 295 23.98 -17.03 -23.92
CA ALA A 295 23.08 -17.31 -25.05
C ALA A 295 21.63 -17.56 -24.63
N SER A 296 21.38 -17.76 -23.33
CA SER A 296 20.06 -17.95 -22.73
C SER A 296 19.44 -16.64 -22.22
N ASP A 297 20.26 -15.64 -21.90
CA ASP A 297 19.84 -14.29 -21.45
C ASP A 297 18.68 -14.34 -20.40
N PRO A 298 18.89 -15.03 -19.25
CA PRO A 298 17.80 -15.41 -18.37
C PRO A 298 17.24 -14.19 -17.62
N MET A 299 16.10 -13.66 -18.09
CA MET A 299 15.52 -12.43 -17.54
C MET A 299 14.82 -12.63 -16.18
N ASN A 300 14.39 -13.85 -15.87
CA ASN A 300 13.88 -14.21 -14.55
C ASN A 300 15.00 -14.33 -13.50
N THR A 301 14.92 -13.53 -12.43
CA THR A 301 15.95 -13.44 -11.37
C THR A 301 16.23 -14.74 -10.62
N VAL A 302 15.24 -15.64 -10.49
CA VAL A 302 15.41 -16.94 -9.82
C VAL A 302 16.20 -17.91 -10.71
N THR A 303 15.93 -17.88 -12.02
CA THR A 303 16.63 -18.66 -13.02
C THR A 303 18.08 -18.16 -13.18
N ASP A 304 18.27 -16.84 -13.24
CA ASP A 304 19.58 -16.19 -13.25
C ASP A 304 20.41 -16.54 -12.00
N LEU A 305 19.80 -16.50 -10.80
CA LEU A 305 20.44 -16.99 -9.56
C LEU A 305 20.86 -18.46 -9.66
N HIS A 306 20.00 -19.35 -10.17
CA HIS A 306 20.31 -20.76 -10.38
C HIS A 306 21.49 -21.00 -11.33
N TRP A 307 21.73 -20.12 -12.31
CA TRP A 307 22.95 -20.12 -13.13
C TRP A 307 24.15 -19.56 -12.36
N ARG A 308 24.01 -18.35 -11.79
CA ARG A 308 25.09 -17.62 -11.13
C ARG A 308 25.73 -18.39 -9.98
N ILE A 309 24.96 -19.07 -9.12
CA ILE A 309 25.54 -19.88 -8.03
C ILE A 309 26.34 -21.10 -8.51
N LYS A 310 26.27 -21.47 -9.80
CA LYS A 310 27.02 -22.61 -10.36
C LYS A 310 28.15 -22.16 -11.30
N LEU A 311 28.03 -21.03 -11.99
CA LEU A 311 28.96 -20.59 -13.04
C LEU A 311 30.43 -20.32 -12.59
N PRO A 312 30.72 -19.87 -11.36
CA PRO A 312 32.07 -19.76 -10.82
C PRO A 312 32.30 -20.72 -9.65
N GLY A 313 33.37 -21.53 -9.69
CA GLY A 313 33.99 -22.14 -8.51
C GLY A 313 33.21 -23.22 -7.72
N LEU A 314 31.87 -23.30 -7.79
CA LEU A 314 31.11 -24.20 -6.94
C LEU A 314 31.38 -25.67 -7.28
N MET A 315 31.93 -26.40 -6.30
CA MET A 315 32.24 -27.82 -6.37
C MET A 315 31.81 -28.52 -5.08
N TYR A 316 31.51 -29.82 -5.16
CA TYR A 316 31.26 -30.65 -3.99
C TYR A 316 32.01 -31.97 -4.04
N THR A 317 32.21 -32.57 -2.86
CA THR A 317 32.81 -33.90 -2.69
C THR A 317 31.97 -34.74 -1.74
N ILE A 318 31.76 -36.01 -2.07
CA ILE A 318 31.16 -37.03 -1.20
C ILE A 318 32.26 -38.03 -0.83
N THR A 319 32.63 -38.11 0.45
CA THR A 319 33.72 -38.94 0.99
C THR A 319 33.22 -39.83 2.13
N ASN A 320 34.01 -40.84 2.53
CA ASN A 320 33.74 -41.73 3.65
C ASN A 320 34.80 -41.50 4.74
N GLU A 321 34.35 -41.02 5.90
CA GLU A 321 35.16 -40.78 7.09
C GLU A 321 34.68 -41.72 8.22
N ASN A 322 35.30 -42.89 8.34
CA ASN A 322 35.03 -43.90 9.39
C ASN A 322 33.57 -44.39 9.45
N GLU A 323 33.03 -44.89 8.34
CA GLU A 323 31.64 -45.36 8.19
C GLU A 323 30.58 -44.25 8.35
N GLN A 324 30.98 -42.98 8.21
CA GLN A 324 30.08 -41.85 8.00
C GLN A 324 30.40 -41.16 6.67
N LEU A 325 29.38 -40.77 5.92
CA LEU A 325 29.55 -39.97 4.72
C LEU A 325 29.77 -38.52 5.10
N LYS A 326 30.79 -37.90 4.51
CA LYS A 326 30.96 -36.45 4.54
C LYS A 326 30.69 -35.87 3.16
N ILE A 327 29.74 -34.95 3.10
CA ILE A 327 29.40 -34.19 1.90
C ILE A 327 29.89 -32.76 2.14
N SER A 328 30.81 -32.26 1.32
CA SER A 328 31.39 -30.91 1.49
C SER A 328 31.23 -30.09 0.22
N TYR A 329 30.86 -28.82 0.37
CA TYR A 329 30.78 -27.83 -0.71
C TYR A 329 31.87 -26.77 -0.56
N ILE A 330 32.45 -26.37 -1.69
CA ILE A 330 33.54 -25.38 -1.79
C ILE A 330 33.18 -24.40 -2.91
N HIS A 331 33.42 -23.11 -2.68
CA HIS A 331 33.29 -22.05 -3.68
C HIS A 331 34.50 -21.12 -3.58
N ASP A 332 35.00 -20.60 -4.71
CA ASP A 332 36.18 -19.71 -4.78
C ASP A 332 35.97 -18.31 -4.17
N GLY A 333 34.99 -18.16 -3.27
CA GLY A 333 34.48 -16.90 -2.75
C GLY A 333 33.22 -16.42 -3.49
N ILE A 334 32.25 -15.89 -2.75
CA ILE A 334 31.02 -15.29 -3.30
C ILE A 334 31.00 -13.80 -2.95
N GLU A 335 31.05 -12.93 -3.96
CA GLU A 335 30.98 -11.47 -3.80
C GLU A 335 29.54 -10.96 -3.65
N ASN A 336 28.55 -11.69 -4.17
CA ASN A 336 27.15 -11.27 -4.21
C ASN A 336 26.32 -11.94 -3.10
N PRO A 337 25.76 -11.17 -2.14
CA PRO A 337 24.95 -11.71 -1.05
C PRO A 337 23.75 -12.53 -1.52
N ASP A 338 23.12 -12.16 -2.63
CA ASP A 338 21.95 -12.86 -3.16
C ASP A 338 22.31 -14.31 -3.54
N GLU A 339 23.45 -14.50 -4.23
CA GLU A 339 24.00 -15.82 -4.59
C GLU A 339 24.37 -16.62 -3.35
N TYR A 340 25.01 -15.97 -2.37
CA TYR A 340 25.39 -16.61 -1.12
C TYR A 340 24.17 -17.15 -0.38
N TYR A 341 23.16 -16.32 -0.13
CA TYR A 341 21.94 -16.72 0.57
C TYR A 341 21.12 -17.74 -0.23
N PHE A 342 21.02 -17.58 -1.55
CA PHE A 342 20.30 -18.53 -2.43
C PHE A 342 20.93 -19.93 -2.42
N LEU A 343 22.26 -20.02 -2.58
CA LEU A 343 23.00 -21.28 -2.42
C LEU A 343 22.80 -21.84 -1.00
N HIS A 344 22.90 -21.00 0.02
CA HIS A 344 22.75 -21.43 1.40
C HIS A 344 21.35 -21.95 1.75
N ASP A 345 20.30 -21.46 1.09
CA ASP A 345 18.94 -21.94 1.29
C ASP A 345 18.59 -23.14 0.41
N TYR A 346 19.16 -23.26 -0.80
CA TYR A 346 19.16 -24.53 -1.54
C TYR A 346 19.81 -25.65 -0.70
N LEU A 347 20.97 -25.39 -0.09
CA LEU A 347 21.65 -26.39 0.74
C LEU A 347 20.86 -26.72 2.01
N ASN A 348 19.97 -25.85 2.51
CA ASN A 348 19.06 -26.22 3.61
C ASN A 348 18.08 -27.34 3.18
N TRP A 349 17.56 -27.28 1.94
CA TRP A 349 16.71 -28.37 1.41
C TRP A 349 17.51 -29.69 1.33
N ALA A 350 18.76 -29.65 0.87
CA ALA A 350 19.64 -30.82 0.89
C ALA A 350 19.88 -31.36 2.33
N ASP A 351 20.11 -30.49 3.31
CA ASP A 351 20.23 -30.86 4.73
C ASP A 351 18.93 -31.51 5.27
N ASP A 352 17.75 -31.01 4.89
CA ASP A 352 16.47 -31.55 5.35
C ASP A 352 16.26 -32.98 4.83
N GLU A 353 16.55 -33.25 3.55
CA GLU A 353 16.50 -34.61 3.00
C GLU A 353 17.54 -35.53 3.64
N LEU A 354 18.78 -35.06 3.77
CA LEU A 354 19.87 -35.78 4.43
C LEU A 354 19.52 -36.13 5.87
N SER A 355 19.01 -35.18 6.66
CA SER A 355 18.60 -35.39 8.06
C SER A 355 17.44 -36.38 8.19
N TYR A 356 16.41 -36.26 7.36
CA TYR A 356 15.24 -37.16 7.41
C TYR A 356 15.66 -38.59 7.03
N TYR A 357 16.41 -38.76 5.94
CA TYR A 357 16.87 -40.08 5.49
C TYR A 357 17.98 -40.65 6.38
N ALA A 358 18.85 -39.85 7.00
CA ALA A 358 19.81 -40.31 8.00
C ALA A 358 19.10 -40.96 9.19
N ASN A 359 18.07 -40.31 9.73
CA ASN A 359 17.27 -40.87 10.82
C ASN A 359 16.57 -42.18 10.38
N PHE A 360 15.85 -42.17 9.25
CA PHE A 360 15.11 -43.35 8.79
C PHE A 360 15.99 -44.56 8.41
N LEU A 361 17.13 -44.31 7.74
CA LEU A 361 18.01 -45.39 7.27
C LEU A 361 18.95 -45.91 8.36
N THR A 362 19.19 -45.16 9.44
CA THR A 362 19.92 -45.68 10.61
C THR A 362 19.14 -46.81 11.29
N ASP A 363 17.83 -46.60 11.50
CA ASP A 363 16.91 -47.57 12.12
C ASP A 363 16.45 -48.69 11.14
N ALA A 364 17.10 -48.81 9.98
CA ALA A 364 16.78 -49.88 9.03
C ALA A 364 17.13 -51.26 9.59
N ASN A 365 16.14 -52.16 9.60
CA ASN A 365 16.29 -53.57 10.01
C ASN A 365 17.20 -54.38 9.06
N ASP A 366 17.35 -53.96 7.80
CA ASP A 366 18.22 -54.58 6.81
C ASP A 366 19.46 -53.70 6.62
N GLU A 367 20.63 -54.22 6.97
CA GLU A 367 21.88 -53.46 7.02
C GLU A 367 22.36 -53.00 5.64
N ARG A 368 21.88 -53.63 4.56
CA ARG A 368 22.25 -53.30 3.17
C ARG A 368 21.85 -51.87 2.77
N TYR A 369 20.83 -51.32 3.41
CA TYR A 369 20.30 -49.99 3.14
C TYR A 369 20.89 -48.88 4.04
N ARG A 370 21.79 -49.21 4.99
CA ARG A 370 22.40 -48.23 5.90
C ARG A 370 23.52 -47.43 5.24
N LEU A 371 23.18 -46.21 4.81
CA LEU A 371 24.07 -45.31 4.06
C LEU A 371 25.03 -44.46 4.91
N GLY A 372 24.85 -44.35 6.24
CA GLY A 372 25.73 -43.51 7.08
C GLY A 372 25.72 -42.02 6.72
N LEU A 373 24.56 -41.50 6.30
CA LEU A 373 24.40 -40.11 5.85
C LEU A 373 24.71 -39.08 6.96
N PRO A 374 25.34 -37.93 6.64
CA PRO A 374 25.42 -36.81 7.55
C PRO A 374 24.04 -36.15 7.71
N ARG A 375 23.85 -35.35 8.76
CA ARG A 375 22.63 -34.52 8.92
C ARG A 375 22.68 -33.21 8.14
N HIS A 376 23.89 -32.70 7.91
CA HIS A 376 24.13 -31.42 7.25
C HIS A 376 25.32 -31.56 6.31
N VAL A 377 25.31 -30.82 5.20
CA VAL A 377 26.50 -30.70 4.34
C VAL A 377 27.53 -29.77 5.00
N ASP A 378 28.82 -30.08 4.84
CA ASP A 378 29.90 -29.18 5.26
C ASP A 378 29.99 -28.00 4.28
N ARG A 379 29.74 -26.79 4.81
CA ARG A 379 29.72 -25.52 4.07
C ARG A 379 30.94 -24.66 4.36
N SER A 380 31.94 -25.16 5.09
CA SER A 380 33.13 -24.38 5.48
C SER A 380 34.00 -23.92 4.31
N GLY A 381 33.82 -24.51 3.12
CA GLY A 381 34.42 -24.06 1.87
C GLY A 381 33.66 -22.93 1.16
N ILE A 382 32.48 -22.51 1.62
CA ILE A 382 31.68 -21.44 1.03
C ILE A 382 31.95 -20.14 1.80
N ASN A 383 32.73 -19.24 1.21
CA ASN A 383 33.18 -18.03 1.88
C ASN A 383 32.59 -16.77 1.22
N PRO A 384 32.05 -15.80 2.00
CA PRO A 384 31.61 -14.51 1.49
C PRO A 384 32.82 -13.59 1.24
N ILE A 385 32.71 -12.66 0.27
CA ILE A 385 33.69 -11.62 0.00
C ILE A 385 32.99 -10.25 0.07
N GLY A 386 33.54 -9.32 0.86
CA GLY A 386 33.04 -7.93 0.96
C GLY A 386 31.80 -7.72 1.85
N PHE A 387 31.22 -8.79 2.41
CA PHE A 387 30.10 -8.72 3.35
C PHE A 387 30.21 -9.78 4.46
N THR A 388 29.56 -9.51 5.59
CA THR A 388 29.32 -10.48 6.67
C THR A 388 27.87 -10.96 6.59
N PRO A 389 27.62 -12.24 6.25
CA PRO A 389 26.29 -12.82 6.17
C PRO A 389 25.73 -13.13 7.56
N ASP A 390 24.42 -12.90 7.73
CA ASP A 390 23.70 -13.23 8.95
C ASP A 390 22.21 -13.43 8.66
N ARG A 391 21.72 -14.66 8.90
CA ARG A 391 20.32 -15.06 8.66
C ARG A 391 19.30 -14.39 9.61
N ASP A 392 19.76 -13.69 10.64
CA ASP A 392 18.92 -12.82 11.48
C ASP A 392 18.64 -11.44 10.87
N LEU A 393 19.37 -11.02 9.82
CA LEU A 393 19.22 -9.71 9.17
C LEU A 393 18.07 -9.61 8.14
N ARG A 394 17.05 -10.47 8.23
CA ARG A 394 15.81 -10.33 7.44
C ARG A 394 14.69 -9.75 8.27
N PHE A 395 13.73 -9.08 7.63
CA PHE A 395 12.53 -8.61 8.33
C PHE A 395 11.74 -9.78 8.94
N ARG A 396 11.28 -9.62 10.18
CA ARG A 396 10.51 -10.64 10.92
C ARG A 396 9.26 -10.01 11.53
N LEU A 397 8.10 -10.51 11.11
CA LEU A 397 6.78 -10.07 11.56
C LEU A 397 6.47 -10.56 12.99
N GLU A 398 6.08 -9.65 13.88
CA GLU A 398 5.56 -10.03 15.21
C GLU A 398 4.09 -10.46 15.10
N GLN A 399 3.84 -11.77 14.98
CA GLN A 399 2.53 -12.37 14.69
C GLN A 399 1.32 -11.76 15.42
N ARG A 400 1.46 -11.40 16.70
CA ARG A 400 0.37 -10.82 17.50
C ARG A 400 -0.09 -9.44 16.99
N LYS A 401 0.82 -8.63 16.46
CA LYS A 401 0.56 -7.25 16.00
C LYS A 401 0.09 -7.17 14.55
N ILE A 402 0.31 -8.24 13.76
CA ILE A 402 -0.21 -8.35 12.38
C ILE A 402 -1.74 -8.17 12.36
N ILE A 403 -2.46 -8.73 13.33
CA ILE A 403 -3.92 -8.70 13.40
C ILE A 403 -4.43 -7.26 13.51
N GLU A 404 -3.82 -6.44 14.38
CA GLU A 404 -4.19 -5.03 14.56
C GLU A 404 -3.89 -4.17 13.33
N LEU A 405 -2.82 -4.49 12.59
CA LEU A 405 -2.45 -3.84 11.33
C LEU A 405 -3.42 -4.19 10.19
N LEU A 406 -3.72 -5.49 9.98
CA LEU A 406 -4.53 -5.97 8.87
C LEU A 406 -6.04 -5.72 9.05
N MET A 407 -6.54 -5.68 10.29
CA MET A 407 -7.94 -5.32 10.56
C MET A 407 -8.24 -3.82 10.39
N GLY A 408 -7.22 -2.97 10.20
CA GLY A 408 -7.33 -1.52 10.35
C GLY A 408 -7.53 -0.70 9.08
N ALA A 409 -6.68 -0.86 8.05
CA ALA A 409 -6.60 0.12 6.96
C ALA A 409 -5.95 -0.38 5.65
N ARG A 410 -6.24 0.32 4.54
CA ARG A 410 -5.29 0.44 3.42
C ARG A 410 -4.09 1.25 3.94
N LEU A 411 -3.00 0.55 4.29
CA LEU A 411 -1.90 1.08 5.13
C LEU A 411 -1.27 2.39 4.64
N TYR A 412 -1.15 2.60 3.32
CA TYR A 412 -0.77 3.87 2.73
C TYR A 412 -1.60 4.14 1.46
N ARG A 413 -2.00 5.40 1.24
CA ARG A 413 -2.75 5.84 0.04
C ARG A 413 -1.92 6.64 -0.97
N ASN A 414 -0.62 6.77 -0.72
CA ASN A 414 0.35 7.55 -1.51
C ASN A 414 1.74 6.97 -1.20
N GLU A 415 2.50 6.64 -2.24
CA GLU A 415 3.80 5.95 -2.12
C GLU A 415 4.86 6.82 -1.41
N TRP A 416 4.76 8.15 -1.54
CA TRP A 416 5.71 9.11 -0.95
C TRP A 416 5.55 9.32 0.56
N MET A 417 4.57 8.67 1.20
CA MET A 417 4.34 8.80 2.65
C MET A 417 5.50 8.24 3.49
N CYS A 418 6.34 7.37 2.91
CA CYS A 418 7.57 6.87 3.52
C CYS A 418 8.54 7.98 3.96
N LEU A 419 8.63 9.08 3.21
CA LEU A 419 9.50 10.22 3.55
C LEU A 419 9.09 10.89 4.88
N ARG A 420 7.81 10.82 5.26
CA ARG A 420 7.31 11.29 6.56
C ARG A 420 7.71 10.33 7.69
N GLU A 421 7.69 9.02 7.45
CA GLU A 421 8.15 8.03 8.44
C GLU A 421 9.66 8.17 8.68
N LEU A 422 10.46 8.39 7.63
CA LEU A 422 11.89 8.69 7.75
C LEU A 422 12.12 9.98 8.56
N TYR A 423 11.46 11.08 8.22
CA TYR A 423 11.54 12.33 8.99
C TYR A 423 11.15 12.14 10.47
N GLN A 424 10.09 11.38 10.77
CA GLN A 424 9.69 11.14 12.16
C GLN A 424 10.69 10.29 12.93
N ASN A 425 11.29 9.27 12.31
CA ASN A 425 12.35 8.46 12.92
C ASN A 425 13.60 9.31 13.22
N ALA A 426 14.03 10.12 12.24
CA ALA A 426 15.14 11.07 12.37
C ALA A 426 14.89 12.10 13.47
N LEU A 427 13.68 12.68 13.52
CA LEU A 427 13.28 13.66 14.55
C LEU A 427 13.30 13.05 15.95
N ASP A 428 12.80 11.83 16.12
CA ASP A 428 12.84 11.14 17.42
C ASP A 428 14.29 10.83 17.85
N ALA A 429 15.16 10.42 16.92
CA ALA A 429 16.57 10.14 17.19
C ALA A 429 17.37 11.42 17.54
N CYS A 430 17.18 12.51 16.80
CA CYS A 430 17.76 13.82 17.08
C CYS A 430 17.28 14.39 18.43
N ARG A 431 16.01 14.16 18.81
CA ARG A 431 15.48 14.53 20.13
C ARG A 431 16.09 13.73 21.27
N CYS A 432 16.33 12.43 21.07
CA CYS A 432 17.05 11.60 22.04
C CYS A 432 18.49 12.11 22.24
N MET A 433 19.19 12.46 21.15
CA MET A 433 20.56 12.96 21.21
C MET A 433 20.64 14.31 21.94
N ARG A 434 19.77 15.26 21.58
CA ARG A 434 19.66 16.57 22.25
C ARG A 434 19.34 16.45 23.75
N ALA A 435 18.58 15.44 24.15
CA ALA A 435 18.26 15.17 25.55
C ALA A 435 19.45 14.56 26.34
N GLU A 436 20.21 13.65 25.72
CA GLU A 436 21.45 13.12 26.32
C GLU A 436 22.54 14.21 26.41
N ASP A 437 22.65 15.09 25.42
CA ASP A 437 23.58 16.22 25.49
C ASP A 437 23.21 17.20 26.61
N ALA A 438 21.94 17.59 26.71
CA ALA A 438 21.46 18.45 27.79
C ALA A 438 21.69 17.81 29.17
N ARG A 439 21.52 16.48 29.30
CA ARG A 439 21.85 15.71 30.52
C ARG A 439 23.35 15.78 30.86
N ASN A 440 24.22 15.78 29.86
CA ASN A 440 25.68 15.90 30.02
C ASN A 440 26.18 17.37 30.06
N GLY A 441 25.28 18.35 30.12
CA GLY A 441 25.63 19.78 30.17
C GLY A 441 26.15 20.36 28.85
N ARG A 442 25.97 19.62 27.73
CA ARG A 442 26.27 20.08 26.37
C ARG A 442 25.02 20.73 25.76
N THR A 443 25.20 21.48 24.67
CA THR A 443 24.10 22.02 23.87
C THR A 443 24.37 21.69 22.41
N SER A 444 23.45 20.93 21.81
CA SER A 444 23.54 20.46 20.43
C SER A 444 22.24 20.78 19.68
N ASN A 445 22.39 21.12 18.40
CA ASN A 445 21.29 21.36 17.46
C ASN A 445 21.43 20.37 16.28
N PRO A 446 21.25 19.06 16.51
CA PRO A 446 21.49 18.04 15.49
C PRO A 446 20.59 18.25 14.27
N CYS A 447 21.15 18.13 13.07
CA CYS A 447 20.46 18.35 11.81
C CYS A 447 19.74 17.10 11.30
N ILE A 448 18.72 17.31 10.47
CA ILE A 448 18.15 16.31 9.56
C ILE A 448 18.36 16.81 8.13
N GLU A 449 18.84 15.94 7.25
CA GLU A 449 19.25 16.30 5.89
C GLU A 449 18.64 15.30 4.89
N PHE A 450 18.00 15.81 3.83
CA PHE A 450 17.51 15.02 2.71
C PHE A 450 18.22 15.43 1.42
N GLY A 451 18.54 14.48 0.57
CA GLY A 451 19.14 14.76 -0.74
C GLY A 451 18.94 13.65 -1.75
N LEU A 452 19.44 13.88 -2.96
CA LEU A 452 19.55 12.87 -4.00
C LEU A 452 21.03 12.64 -4.32
N SER A 453 21.39 11.40 -4.65
CA SER A 453 22.70 11.01 -5.17
C SER A 453 22.54 10.06 -6.36
N LYS A 454 23.63 9.80 -7.07
CA LYS A 454 23.69 8.75 -8.11
C LYS A 454 24.78 7.76 -7.75
N GLU A 455 24.38 6.54 -7.40
CA GLU A 455 25.24 5.48 -6.88
C GLU A 455 24.91 4.19 -7.65
N GLU A 456 25.93 3.42 -8.04
CA GLU A 456 25.77 2.19 -8.85
C GLU A 456 24.95 2.40 -10.15
N GLY A 457 25.01 3.62 -10.71
CA GLY A 457 24.22 4.03 -11.88
C GLY A 457 22.75 4.38 -11.59
N ARG A 458 22.22 3.97 -10.43
CA ARG A 458 20.84 4.19 -9.97
C ARG A 458 20.70 5.55 -9.26
N LYS A 459 19.47 6.05 -9.18
CA LYS A 459 19.16 7.31 -8.49
C LYS A 459 18.74 7.00 -7.05
N VAL A 460 19.46 7.57 -6.10
CA VAL A 460 19.27 7.32 -4.68
C VAL A 460 18.69 8.55 -4.00
N LEU A 461 17.71 8.36 -3.12
CA LEU A 461 17.20 9.38 -2.21
C LEU A 461 17.68 9.03 -0.81
N TYR A 462 18.29 9.98 -0.10
CA TYR A 462 18.77 9.74 1.26
C TYR A 462 18.12 10.65 2.31
N CYS A 463 18.11 10.15 3.54
CA CYS A 463 17.70 10.83 4.77
C CYS A 463 18.81 10.60 5.81
N ARG A 464 19.55 11.65 6.15
CA ARG A 464 20.60 11.68 7.18
C ARG A 464 20.05 12.35 8.45
N ASP A 465 20.35 11.77 9.60
CA ASP A 465 20.09 12.35 10.92
C ASP A 465 21.35 12.31 11.79
N GLU A 466 21.55 13.38 12.56
CA GLU A 466 22.61 13.50 13.58
C GLU A 466 22.10 13.04 14.96
N GLY A 467 21.19 12.07 14.96
CA GLY A 467 20.58 11.50 16.16
C GLY A 467 21.49 10.51 16.89
N THR A 468 20.90 9.72 17.79
CA THR A 468 21.65 8.75 18.60
C THR A 468 22.32 7.64 17.81
N GLY A 469 21.92 7.43 16.55
CA GLY A 469 22.26 6.25 15.75
C GLY A 469 21.72 4.95 16.35
N MET A 470 22.21 3.81 15.86
CA MET A 470 21.81 2.46 16.28
C MET A 470 23.01 1.55 16.51
N THR A 471 22.85 0.59 17.43
CA THR A 471 23.76 -0.55 17.61
C THR A 471 23.22 -1.76 16.87
N GLU A 472 24.06 -2.78 16.66
CA GLU A 472 23.66 -4.05 16.03
C GLU A 472 22.48 -4.73 16.77
N TYR A 473 22.47 -4.63 18.11
CA TYR A 473 21.35 -5.05 18.94
C TYR A 473 20.06 -4.30 18.59
N ILE A 474 20.12 -2.98 18.39
CA ILE A 474 18.95 -2.17 18.02
C ILE A 474 18.44 -2.55 16.62
N VAL A 475 19.36 -2.76 15.66
CA VAL A 475 19.03 -3.21 14.30
C VAL A 475 18.29 -4.55 14.34
N LYS A 476 18.85 -5.57 14.99
CA LYS A 476 18.30 -6.95 15.02
C LYS A 476 17.01 -7.11 15.82
N ASN A 477 16.77 -6.26 16.82
CA ASN A 477 15.65 -6.40 17.76
C ASN A 477 14.53 -5.37 17.56
N TYR A 478 14.76 -4.27 16.85
CA TYR A 478 13.74 -3.24 16.62
C TYR A 478 13.64 -2.80 15.15
N LEU A 479 14.76 -2.52 14.46
CA LEU A 479 14.70 -2.06 13.06
C LEU A 479 14.12 -3.13 12.11
N LEU A 480 14.54 -4.39 12.30
CA LEU A 480 14.12 -5.53 11.49
C LEU A 480 12.95 -6.34 12.09
N ARG A 481 12.42 -5.90 13.24
CA ARG A 481 11.28 -6.56 13.93
C ARG A 481 10.01 -5.76 13.72
N ILE A 482 9.27 -6.12 12.67
CA ILE A 482 8.08 -5.41 12.23
C ILE A 482 7.02 -5.46 13.34
N GLY A 483 6.60 -4.28 13.80
CA GLY A 483 5.69 -4.13 14.95
C GLY A 483 6.39 -3.82 16.28
N ASN A 484 7.72 -3.90 16.36
CA ASN A 484 8.46 -3.76 17.62
C ASN A 484 9.33 -2.50 17.64
N SER A 485 8.74 -1.35 17.99
CA SER A 485 9.51 -0.10 18.12
C SER A 485 10.45 -0.09 19.32
N TYR A 486 11.68 0.40 19.12
CA TYR A 486 12.66 0.68 20.18
C TYR A 486 12.09 1.59 21.28
N TYR A 487 11.19 2.52 20.92
CA TYR A 487 10.55 3.46 21.84
C TYR A 487 9.55 2.79 22.81
N HIS A 488 9.33 1.48 22.69
CA HIS A 488 8.59 0.65 23.65
C HIS A 488 9.48 -0.32 24.44
N SER A 489 10.80 -0.24 24.29
CA SER A 489 11.79 -1.01 25.07
C SER A 489 11.99 -0.46 26.49
N ASP A 490 12.46 -1.31 27.40
CA ASP A 490 12.90 -0.87 28.73
C ASP A 490 14.18 -0.03 28.69
N ASP A 491 15.03 -0.23 27.68
CA ASP A 491 16.26 0.54 27.51
C ASP A 491 15.93 1.99 27.14
N PHE A 492 14.94 2.23 26.29
CA PHE A 492 14.40 3.57 26.05
C PHE A 492 13.73 4.14 27.31
N ARG A 493 12.92 3.38 28.05
CA ARG A 493 12.30 3.84 29.31
C ARG A 493 13.34 4.32 30.33
N ARG A 494 14.42 3.55 30.54
CA ARG A 494 15.52 3.91 31.44
C ARG A 494 16.26 5.17 30.98
N SER A 495 16.53 5.28 29.68
CA SER A 495 17.21 6.44 29.09
C SER A 495 16.37 7.71 29.23
N ASN A 496 15.08 7.64 28.88
CA ASN A 496 14.18 8.78 29.00
C ASN A 496 13.93 9.20 30.45
N ALA A 497 13.87 8.26 31.40
CA ALA A 497 13.84 8.58 32.82
C ALA A 497 15.11 9.33 33.29
N ALA A 498 16.29 8.96 32.78
CA ALA A 498 17.53 9.72 33.02
C ALA A 498 17.53 11.12 32.36
N TRP A 499 16.80 11.28 31.24
CA TRP A 499 16.49 12.56 30.59
C TRP A 499 15.34 13.34 31.25
N LYS A 500 14.83 12.91 32.41
CA LYS A 500 13.66 13.49 33.09
C LYS A 500 12.39 13.54 32.22
N ASP A 501 12.18 12.47 31.45
CA ASP A 501 11.03 12.28 30.56
C ASP A 501 10.90 13.29 29.40
N ALA A 502 11.99 14.00 29.07
CA ALA A 502 12.03 15.07 28.06
C ALA A 502 11.71 14.62 26.63
N VAL A 503 11.78 13.32 26.30
CA VAL A 503 11.48 12.81 24.96
C VAL A 503 10.10 12.16 24.91
N ALA A 504 9.33 12.52 23.88
CA ALA A 504 8.00 11.98 23.62
C ALA A 504 7.93 11.46 22.17
N PRO A 505 8.51 10.29 21.89
CA PRO A 505 8.73 9.82 20.52
C PRO A 505 7.41 9.62 19.77
N ILE A 506 7.45 9.72 18.45
CA ILE A 506 6.29 9.62 17.54
C ILE A 506 6.16 8.21 16.96
N SER A 507 7.29 7.52 16.70
CA SER A 507 7.30 6.22 16.03
C SER A 507 6.96 5.03 16.93
N GLU A 508 5.67 4.86 17.20
CA GLU A 508 5.11 3.79 18.03
C GLU A 508 5.10 2.41 17.31
N PHE A 509 4.69 2.35 16.04
CA PHE A 509 4.34 1.06 15.39
C PHE A 509 5.51 0.21 14.86
N GLY A 510 6.71 0.75 14.65
CA GLY A 510 7.83 -0.04 14.12
C GLY A 510 7.61 -0.64 12.72
N ILE A 511 6.92 0.09 11.82
CA ILE A 511 6.67 -0.32 10.42
C ILE A 511 7.27 0.63 9.36
N GLY A 512 7.80 1.78 9.78
CA GLY A 512 8.11 2.90 8.88
C GLY A 512 9.13 2.58 7.78
N LEU A 513 10.14 1.76 8.05
CA LEU A 513 11.18 1.43 7.06
C LEU A 513 10.61 0.65 5.86
N LEU A 514 9.71 -0.32 6.11
CA LEU A 514 9.05 -1.10 5.06
C LEU A 514 8.33 -0.23 4.03
N SER A 515 7.74 0.89 4.48
CA SER A 515 7.00 1.80 3.61
C SER A 515 7.86 2.38 2.47
N CYS A 516 9.19 2.38 2.62
CA CYS A 516 10.13 2.87 1.61
C CYS A 516 10.21 1.96 0.38
N TYR A 517 9.93 0.65 0.51
CA TYR A 517 9.86 -0.28 -0.63
C TYR A 517 8.70 0.03 -1.60
N MET A 518 7.78 0.94 -1.25
CA MET A 518 6.82 1.50 -2.21
C MET A 518 7.48 2.33 -3.31
N ILE A 519 8.64 2.97 -3.04
CA ILE A 519 9.34 3.85 -4.00
C ILE A 519 10.74 3.35 -4.41
N ALA A 520 11.34 2.47 -3.60
CA ALA A 520 12.65 1.87 -3.84
C ALA A 520 12.56 0.35 -4.03
N ASP A 521 13.55 -0.24 -4.70
CA ASP A 521 13.79 -1.68 -4.61
C ASP A 521 14.66 -1.98 -3.39
N GLU A 522 15.74 -1.21 -3.22
CA GLU A 522 16.78 -1.48 -2.23
C GLU A 522 16.90 -0.36 -1.20
N ILE A 523 17.15 -0.75 0.05
CA ILE A 523 17.39 0.13 1.20
C ILE A 523 18.79 -0.14 1.74
N GLU A 524 19.53 0.93 2.01
CA GLU A 524 20.82 0.89 2.71
C GLU A 524 20.75 1.76 3.96
N VAL A 525 21.22 1.25 5.09
CA VAL A 525 21.23 1.94 6.39
C VAL A 525 22.66 1.96 6.91
N ILE A 526 23.24 3.15 6.99
CA ILE A 526 24.57 3.41 7.56
C ILE A 526 24.34 4.09 8.91
N THR A 527 24.89 3.57 10.00
CA THR A 527 24.59 4.08 11.35
C THR A 527 25.73 3.86 12.33
N ARG A 528 25.88 4.77 13.29
CA ARG A 528 26.92 4.74 14.33
C ARG A 528 26.28 5.27 15.61
N HIS A 529 26.16 4.43 16.64
CA HIS A 529 25.56 4.84 17.91
C HIS A 529 26.51 5.75 18.68
N TYR A 530 25.99 6.82 19.32
CA TYR A 530 26.78 7.86 20.02
C TYR A 530 27.68 7.37 21.17
N THR A 531 27.60 6.10 21.54
CA THR A 531 28.44 5.44 22.57
C THR A 531 29.53 4.54 21.98
N LEU A 532 29.73 4.56 20.66
CA LEU A 532 30.67 3.71 19.94
C LEU A 532 31.77 4.55 19.27
N GLY A 533 32.92 3.93 19.03
CA GLY A 533 34.01 4.55 18.27
C GLY A 533 33.78 4.52 16.76
N GLU A 534 34.65 5.21 16.03
CA GLU A 534 34.58 5.27 14.57
C GLU A 534 34.66 3.90 13.89
N ASP A 535 35.39 2.97 14.54
CA ASP A 535 35.61 1.58 14.18
C ASP A 535 34.34 0.70 14.15
N LYS A 536 33.19 1.25 14.52
CA LYS A 536 31.93 0.51 14.71
C LYS A 536 30.74 1.10 13.96
N THR A 537 31.00 1.75 12.83
CA THR A 537 29.94 2.08 11.86
C THR A 537 29.33 0.80 11.30
N ILE A 538 28.02 0.66 11.44
CA ILE A 538 27.25 -0.44 10.85
C ILE A 538 26.70 0.04 9.51
N ARG A 539 26.88 -0.76 8.46
CA ARG A 539 26.27 -0.55 7.15
C ARG A 539 25.53 -1.81 6.73
N LEU A 540 24.22 -1.69 6.62
CA LEU A 540 23.27 -2.75 6.25
C LEU A 540 22.68 -2.45 4.87
N ARG A 541 22.64 -3.42 3.96
CA ARG A 541 21.91 -3.32 2.68
C ARG A 541 20.83 -4.41 2.59
N MET A 542 19.71 -4.11 1.94
CA MET A 542 18.55 -5.00 1.77
C MET A 542 17.82 -4.71 0.44
N LYS A 543 17.70 -5.69 -0.47
CA LYS A 543 17.11 -5.52 -1.81
C LYS A 543 15.59 -5.69 -1.91
N GLY A 544 14.92 -5.90 -0.78
CA GLY A 544 13.49 -6.17 -0.72
C GLY A 544 13.00 -6.40 0.71
N SER A 545 11.68 -6.46 0.87
CA SER A 545 11.03 -6.63 2.19
C SER A 545 11.09 -8.06 2.74
N GLU A 546 11.31 -9.06 1.89
CA GLU A 546 11.40 -10.49 2.28
C GLU A 546 12.83 -11.03 2.22
N ASP A 547 13.74 -10.28 1.60
CA ASP A 547 15.15 -10.64 1.42
C ASP A 547 15.96 -10.63 2.71
N TYR A 548 17.08 -11.34 2.69
CA TYR A 548 18.11 -11.23 3.71
C TYR A 548 18.91 -9.92 3.53
N GLY A 549 19.02 -9.15 4.61
CA GLY A 549 20.03 -8.12 4.70
C GLY A 549 21.42 -8.70 4.92
N TYR A 550 22.43 -7.86 4.71
CA TYR A 550 23.83 -8.19 4.97
C TYR A 550 24.57 -6.97 5.49
N PHE A 551 25.53 -7.19 6.39
CA PHE A 551 26.46 -6.14 6.79
C PHE A 551 27.63 -6.09 5.80
N CYS A 552 28.07 -4.90 5.43
CA CYS A 552 29.27 -4.69 4.60
C CYS A 552 30.04 -3.49 5.14
N ASP A 553 31.30 -3.33 4.75
CA ASP A 553 32.13 -2.25 5.29
C ASP A 553 31.63 -0.86 4.84
N ALA A 554 31.56 0.07 5.80
CA ALA A 554 31.29 1.47 5.53
C ALA A 554 32.55 2.14 4.95
N THR A 555 32.47 2.62 3.70
CA THR A 555 33.58 3.33 3.06
C THR A 555 33.96 4.59 3.82
N THR A 556 35.20 5.05 3.74
CA THR A 556 35.66 6.27 4.42
C THR A 556 34.74 7.47 4.14
N VAL A 557 34.33 7.66 2.88
CA VAL A 557 33.39 8.72 2.47
C VAL A 557 32.03 8.58 3.16
N GLN A 558 31.49 7.37 3.33
CA GLN A 558 30.24 7.14 4.07
C GLN A 558 30.39 7.39 5.58
N GLN A 559 31.58 7.15 6.15
CA GLN A 559 31.86 7.46 7.55
C GLN A 559 32.03 8.97 7.79
N GLU A 560 32.71 9.67 6.87
CA GLU A 560 32.83 11.14 6.85
C GLU A 560 31.47 11.81 6.65
N GLN A 561 30.62 11.28 5.76
CA GLN A 561 29.24 11.72 5.57
C GLN A 561 28.36 11.51 6.80
N LEU A 562 28.61 10.47 7.60
CA LEU A 562 27.86 10.22 8.83
C LEU A 562 28.27 11.21 9.93
N GLY A 563 29.56 11.32 10.19
CA GLY A 563 30.12 12.03 11.35
C GLY A 563 30.17 11.16 12.61
N ASP A 564 30.36 11.79 13.77
CA ASP A 564 30.58 11.13 15.07
C ASP A 564 29.50 10.09 15.43
N HIS A 565 28.23 10.37 15.08
CA HIS A 565 27.09 9.49 15.33
C HIS A 565 25.89 9.88 14.44
N GLY A 566 24.91 8.98 14.35
CA GLY A 566 23.66 9.22 13.62
C GLY A 566 23.23 8.05 12.73
N THR A 567 22.39 8.36 11.74
CA THR A 567 21.95 7.41 10.71
C THR A 567 21.85 8.08 9.34
N ILE A 568 22.25 7.39 8.27
CA ILE A 568 21.88 7.69 6.89
C ILE A 568 21.06 6.51 6.37
N VAL A 569 19.80 6.76 6.00
CA VAL A 569 18.97 5.82 5.25
C VAL A 569 18.99 6.24 3.78
N LYS A 570 19.50 5.38 2.91
CA LYS A 570 19.50 5.54 1.45
C LYS A 570 18.46 4.63 0.81
N LEU A 571 17.72 5.16 -0.16
CA LEU A 571 16.66 4.49 -0.92
C LEU A 571 17.03 4.47 -2.40
N TYR A 572 17.32 3.30 -2.95
CA TYR A 572 17.62 3.11 -4.37
C TYR A 572 16.30 3.06 -5.15
N LEU A 573 15.95 4.18 -5.78
CA LEU A 573 14.61 4.40 -6.34
C LEU A 573 14.34 3.54 -7.59
N LYS A 574 13.11 3.03 -7.66
CA LYS A 574 12.53 2.46 -8.89
C LYS A 574 12.38 3.55 -9.95
N ASP A 575 12.54 3.21 -11.23
CA ASP A 575 12.60 4.19 -12.33
C ASP A 575 11.40 5.16 -12.38
N LYS A 576 10.18 4.65 -12.15
CA LYS A 576 8.94 5.46 -12.01
C LYS A 576 9.11 6.61 -11.01
N PHE A 577 9.77 6.38 -9.87
CA PHE A 577 9.96 7.38 -8.83
C PHE A 577 11.25 8.18 -9.03
N ALA A 578 12.29 7.59 -9.61
CA ALA A 578 13.51 8.28 -10.03
C ALA A 578 13.23 9.39 -11.06
N ALA A 579 12.32 9.17 -12.01
CA ALA A 579 11.85 10.15 -12.98
C ALA A 579 10.84 11.18 -12.42
N ALA A 580 10.28 10.91 -11.24
CA ALA A 580 9.28 11.74 -10.58
C ALA A 580 9.84 12.64 -9.46
N VAL A 581 11.14 12.57 -9.15
CA VAL A 581 11.80 13.43 -8.16
C VAL A 581 13.00 14.17 -8.73
N THR A 582 13.23 15.41 -8.29
CA THR A 582 14.39 16.22 -8.67
C THR A 582 15.06 16.87 -7.45
N ASP A 583 16.33 17.23 -7.62
CA ASP A 583 17.23 17.88 -6.65
C ASP A 583 17.19 19.41 -6.77
N ARG A 584 16.33 19.97 -7.65
CA ARG A 584 16.13 21.42 -7.76
C ARG A 584 15.72 22.02 -6.41
N LEU A 585 16.56 22.91 -5.90
CA LEU A 585 16.21 23.76 -4.77
C LEU A 585 15.44 25.01 -5.23
N PRO A 586 14.53 25.55 -4.40
CA PRO A 586 13.84 26.80 -4.73
C PRO A 586 14.78 28.00 -4.68
N ASP A 587 14.65 28.89 -5.67
CA ASP A 587 15.44 30.12 -5.75
C ASP A 587 15.03 31.10 -4.64
N ASP A 588 13.71 31.22 -4.44
CA ASP A 588 13.07 31.87 -3.31
C ASP A 588 12.17 30.83 -2.61
N PRO A 589 12.59 30.28 -1.45
CA PRO A 589 11.83 29.25 -0.74
C PRO A 589 10.43 29.71 -0.33
N GLU A 590 10.24 30.96 0.08
CA GLU A 590 8.95 31.46 0.57
C GLU A 590 7.93 31.56 -0.56
N VAL A 591 8.34 32.16 -1.68
CA VAL A 591 7.51 32.31 -2.90
C VAL A 591 7.13 30.93 -3.44
N GLU A 592 8.08 30.00 -3.56
CA GLU A 592 7.79 28.70 -4.15
C GLU A 592 6.99 27.75 -3.25
N VAL A 593 7.19 27.81 -1.93
CA VAL A 593 6.33 27.08 -0.99
C VAL A 593 4.92 27.62 -1.02
N TRP A 594 4.75 28.94 -1.14
CA TRP A 594 3.44 29.55 -1.32
C TRP A 594 2.77 29.07 -2.62
N ILE A 595 3.49 29.03 -3.74
CA ILE A 595 2.99 28.52 -5.03
C ILE A 595 2.62 27.03 -4.92
N SER A 596 3.52 26.17 -4.43
CA SER A 596 3.28 24.72 -4.34
C SER A 596 2.11 24.37 -3.40
N LYS A 597 1.91 25.17 -2.33
CA LYS A 597 0.78 25.04 -1.40
C LYS A 597 -0.57 25.38 -2.05
N ASN A 598 -0.58 26.23 -3.09
CA ASN A 598 -1.77 26.61 -3.87
C ASN A 598 -1.88 25.88 -5.23
N ALA A 599 -0.95 24.97 -5.53
CA ALA A 599 -0.84 24.29 -6.83
C ALA A 599 -2.16 23.68 -7.35
N SER A 600 -2.99 23.08 -6.48
CA SER A 600 -4.26 22.46 -6.90
C SER A 600 -5.35 23.44 -7.35
N ALA A 601 -5.17 24.75 -7.13
CA ALA A 601 -5.98 25.79 -7.76
C ALA A 601 -5.34 26.24 -9.08
N ILE A 602 -4.02 26.42 -9.10
CA ILE A 602 -3.24 26.85 -10.27
C ILE A 602 -3.33 25.84 -11.43
N MET A 603 -3.17 24.55 -11.15
CA MET A 603 -3.26 23.43 -12.10
C MET A 603 -4.69 23.12 -12.57
N ARG A 604 -5.69 23.92 -12.17
CA ARG A 604 -7.04 23.93 -12.79
C ARG A 604 -7.21 25.05 -13.81
N ILE A 605 -6.33 26.06 -13.76
CA ILE A 605 -6.32 27.22 -14.66
C ILE A 605 -5.36 26.94 -15.83
N GLN A 606 -4.18 26.39 -15.54
CA GLN A 606 -3.31 25.80 -16.56
C GLN A 606 -3.80 24.39 -16.91
N GLN A 607 -3.80 24.04 -18.20
CA GLN A 607 -3.84 22.64 -18.64
C GLN A 607 -2.48 22.00 -18.31
N GLY A 608 -2.39 21.37 -17.13
CA GLY A 608 -1.18 20.88 -16.45
C GLY A 608 0.10 20.81 -17.29
N THR A 609 0.91 21.86 -17.25
CA THR A 609 2.17 21.90 -18.01
C THR A 609 3.27 21.13 -17.27
N GLU A 610 4.03 20.33 -18.01
CA GLU A 610 5.18 19.56 -17.49
C GLU A 610 6.19 20.46 -16.75
N ARG A 611 6.41 21.67 -17.25
CA ARG A 611 7.23 22.73 -16.63
C ARG A 611 6.79 23.10 -15.22
N PHE A 612 5.48 23.11 -14.92
CA PHE A 612 4.99 23.37 -13.56
C PHE A 612 5.29 22.19 -12.63
N GLU A 613 5.19 20.95 -13.12
CA GLU A 613 5.50 19.77 -12.31
C GLU A 613 6.98 19.70 -11.96
N GLU A 614 7.87 19.91 -12.94
CA GLU A 614 9.33 19.99 -12.74
C GLU A 614 9.75 21.06 -11.73
N GLN A 615 9.07 22.21 -11.72
CA GLN A 615 9.42 23.33 -10.82
C GLN A 615 8.82 23.19 -9.41
N TYR A 616 7.58 22.69 -9.26
CA TYR A 616 6.82 22.82 -8.00
C TYR A 616 6.28 21.52 -7.40
N THR A 617 6.38 20.38 -8.09
CA THR A 617 5.83 19.09 -7.61
C THR A 617 6.84 17.93 -7.60
N LYS A 618 7.71 17.83 -8.60
CA LYS A 618 8.80 16.85 -8.61
C LYS A 618 9.90 17.12 -7.57
N PRO A 619 10.33 18.37 -7.30
CA PRO A 619 11.49 18.60 -6.43
C PRO A 619 11.34 18.05 -5.01
N LEU A 620 12.39 17.41 -4.51
CA LEU A 620 12.42 16.78 -3.19
C LEU A 620 12.06 17.78 -2.09
N TYR A 621 12.55 19.02 -2.18
CA TYR A 621 12.20 20.12 -1.29
C TYR A 621 10.68 20.27 -1.12
N HIS A 622 9.96 20.40 -2.24
CA HIS A 622 8.50 20.55 -2.24
C HIS A 622 7.77 19.28 -1.77
N ARG A 623 8.36 18.10 -1.96
CA ARG A 623 7.83 16.83 -1.45
C ARG A 623 7.91 16.73 0.07
N ILE A 624 9.05 17.07 0.69
CA ILE A 624 9.19 17.07 2.16
C ILE A 624 8.32 18.17 2.79
N GLN A 625 8.37 19.39 2.26
CA GLN A 625 7.62 20.55 2.78
C GLN A 625 6.10 20.32 2.80
N ARG A 626 5.53 19.51 1.89
CA ARG A 626 4.08 19.24 1.85
C ARG A 626 3.55 18.58 3.14
N PHE A 627 4.39 17.84 3.86
CA PHE A 627 4.06 17.23 5.16
C PHE A 627 4.77 17.88 6.36
N VAL A 628 6.06 18.25 6.26
CA VAL A 628 6.75 19.02 7.31
C VAL A 628 6.30 20.48 7.25
N CYS A 629 5.42 20.87 8.16
CA CYS A 629 4.79 22.19 8.16
C CYS A 629 5.44 23.16 9.16
N ILE A 630 5.88 22.66 10.32
CA ILE A 630 6.57 23.41 11.37
C ILE A 630 7.79 22.59 11.79
N PRO A 631 9.01 22.89 11.32
CA PRO A 631 10.23 22.24 11.80
C PRO A 631 10.41 22.40 13.33
N ASP A 632 11.11 21.47 13.98
CA ASP A 632 11.47 21.61 15.40
C ASP A 632 12.57 22.68 15.52
N PRO A 633 12.39 23.78 16.28
CA PRO A 633 13.28 24.94 16.21
C PRO A 633 14.77 24.70 16.57
N GLY A 634 15.09 23.57 17.19
CA GLY A 634 16.47 23.15 17.48
C GLY A 634 16.90 21.86 16.77
N ILE A 635 16.19 21.43 15.72
CA ILE A 635 16.53 20.32 14.81
C ILE A 635 16.18 20.80 13.38
N PRO A 636 17.09 21.53 12.70
CA PRO A 636 16.81 22.05 11.35
C PRO A 636 16.65 20.89 10.35
N VAL A 637 15.77 21.10 9.37
CA VAL A 637 15.57 20.16 8.25
C VAL A 637 16.09 20.80 6.99
N VAL A 638 17.15 20.23 6.41
CA VAL A 638 17.90 20.76 5.27
C VAL A 638 17.68 19.87 4.05
N ILE A 639 17.54 20.47 2.87
CA ILE A 639 17.47 19.78 1.59
C ILE A 639 18.71 20.14 0.78
N MET A 640 19.41 19.14 0.27
CA MET A 640 20.63 19.27 -0.53
C MET A 640 20.31 19.28 -2.02
N GLY A 641 21.02 20.13 -2.76
CA GLY A 641 20.94 20.27 -4.22
C GLY A 641 22.15 19.66 -4.93
N ALA A 642 22.08 19.65 -6.27
CA ALA A 642 23.00 18.90 -7.12
C ALA A 642 24.47 19.36 -7.07
N THR A 643 24.77 20.57 -6.58
CA THR A 643 26.15 21.11 -6.49
C THR A 643 26.66 21.23 -5.05
N GLY A 644 25.95 20.64 -4.08
CA GLY A 644 26.28 20.71 -2.65
C GLY A 644 25.76 21.97 -1.94
N GLU A 645 25.04 22.83 -2.67
CA GLU A 645 24.26 23.92 -2.09
C GLU A 645 22.99 23.38 -1.41
N ASN A 646 22.41 24.13 -0.46
CA ASN A 646 21.28 23.63 0.32
C ASN A 646 20.21 24.70 0.64
N ARG A 647 19.06 24.23 1.13
CA ARG A 647 17.97 25.06 1.69
C ARG A 647 17.37 24.38 2.91
N THR A 648 17.28 25.11 4.02
CA THR A 648 16.44 24.72 5.16
C THR A 648 14.96 24.85 4.79
N LEU A 649 14.11 23.95 5.30
CA LEU A 649 12.65 24.05 5.13
C LEU A 649 12.09 25.30 5.81
N VAL A 650 11.13 25.95 5.15
CA VAL A 650 10.41 27.11 5.70
C VAL A 650 9.34 26.64 6.68
N ASN A 651 9.16 27.36 7.79
CA ASN A 651 8.00 27.16 8.65
C ASN A 651 6.74 27.72 7.95
N MET A 652 5.82 26.84 7.55
CA MET A 652 4.57 27.21 6.85
C MET A 652 3.53 27.91 7.74
N VAL A 653 3.86 28.13 9.01
CA VAL A 653 3.10 28.99 9.93
C VAL A 653 3.72 30.40 10.05
N ASP A 654 5.04 30.53 9.94
CA ASP A 654 5.74 31.83 9.88
C ASP A 654 5.61 32.50 8.49
N LEU A 655 5.26 31.74 7.46
CA LEU A 655 5.10 32.20 6.06
C LEU A 655 3.96 33.22 5.91
N GLN A 656 4.26 34.47 6.27
CA GLN A 656 3.39 35.63 6.16
C GLN A 656 3.42 36.16 4.72
N LEU A 657 2.26 36.16 4.06
CA LEU A 657 2.09 36.92 2.82
C LEU A 657 1.77 38.38 3.15
N ASP A 658 2.84 39.16 3.29
CA ASP A 658 2.89 40.61 3.40
C ASP A 658 3.11 41.26 2.01
N THR A 659 3.30 42.58 1.97
CA THR A 659 3.60 43.31 0.72
C THR A 659 4.88 42.82 0.05
N ALA A 660 5.94 42.57 0.82
CA ALA A 660 7.25 42.20 0.27
C ALA A 660 7.24 40.79 -0.37
N LEU A 661 6.58 39.82 0.26
CA LEU A 661 6.39 38.49 -0.35
C LEU A 661 5.41 38.56 -1.53
N ALA A 662 4.37 39.41 -1.47
CA ALA A 662 3.44 39.60 -2.57
C ALA A 662 4.11 40.21 -3.81
N GLU A 663 5.00 41.20 -3.63
CA GLU A 663 5.81 41.77 -4.71
C GLU A 663 6.77 40.75 -5.31
N ARG A 664 7.44 39.93 -4.49
CA ARG A 664 8.33 38.85 -4.99
C ARG A 664 7.57 37.73 -5.70
N ILE A 665 6.33 37.43 -5.28
CA ILE A 665 5.41 36.56 -6.04
C ILE A 665 5.12 37.20 -7.40
N MET A 666 4.67 38.46 -7.45
CA MET A 666 4.33 39.15 -8.72
C MET A 666 5.51 39.23 -9.69
N GLN A 667 6.70 39.59 -9.20
CA GLN A 667 7.93 39.63 -10.02
C GLN A 667 8.30 38.26 -10.60
N LYS A 668 7.95 37.16 -9.90
CA LYS A 668 8.12 35.79 -10.41
C LYS A 668 6.96 35.35 -11.31
N GLU A 669 5.75 35.87 -11.13
CA GLU A 669 4.60 35.64 -12.02
C GLU A 669 4.75 36.33 -13.38
N GLU A 670 5.33 37.54 -13.46
CA GLU A 670 5.64 38.22 -14.73
C GLU A 670 6.67 37.46 -15.59
N ALA A 671 7.45 36.56 -15.00
CA ALA A 671 8.39 35.67 -15.68
C ALA A 671 7.79 34.29 -16.06
N ILE A 672 6.51 34.06 -15.75
CA ILE A 672 5.76 32.85 -16.12
C ILE A 672 4.81 33.23 -17.27
N ASP A 673 4.97 32.57 -18.41
CA ASP A 673 4.19 32.83 -19.62
C ASP A 673 2.79 32.18 -19.50
N TRP A 674 1.78 32.94 -19.06
CA TRP A 674 0.43 32.45 -18.77
C TRP A 674 -0.48 32.47 -20.03
N PRO A 675 -0.98 31.33 -20.53
CA PRO A 675 -1.71 31.28 -21.81
C PRO A 675 -3.14 31.85 -21.84
N ILE A 676 -3.60 32.58 -20.82
CA ILE A 676 -4.99 33.03 -20.65
C ILE A 676 -5.01 34.47 -20.10
N ASP A 677 -5.95 35.29 -20.57
CA ASP A 677 -6.20 36.66 -20.12
C ASP A 677 -6.64 36.72 -18.64
N ASN A 678 -5.67 36.88 -17.74
CA ASN A 678 -5.77 36.47 -16.33
C ASN A 678 -6.21 37.59 -15.37
N SER A 679 -7.07 38.50 -15.84
CA SER A 679 -7.53 39.66 -15.05
C SER A 679 -8.12 39.27 -13.68
N SER A 680 -8.87 38.16 -13.61
CA SER A 680 -9.57 37.69 -12.41
C SER A 680 -8.66 37.24 -11.27
N PHE A 681 -7.63 36.42 -11.55
CA PHE A 681 -6.72 35.94 -10.50
C PHE A 681 -5.84 37.09 -10.00
N TYR A 682 -5.34 37.92 -10.92
CA TYR A 682 -4.60 39.14 -10.60
C TYR A 682 -5.41 40.08 -9.70
N TRP A 683 -6.69 40.31 -9.99
CA TRP A 683 -7.57 41.12 -9.12
C TRP A 683 -7.76 40.48 -7.74
N VAL A 684 -8.10 39.19 -7.67
CA VAL A 684 -8.34 38.50 -6.40
C VAL A 684 -7.07 38.47 -5.54
N PHE A 685 -5.89 38.35 -6.12
CA PHE A 685 -4.63 38.45 -5.39
C PHE A 685 -4.34 39.90 -4.94
N LYS A 686 -4.42 40.88 -5.85
CA LYS A 686 -4.15 42.29 -5.55
C LYS A 686 -5.08 42.86 -4.46
N THR A 687 -6.39 42.63 -4.57
CA THR A 687 -7.37 43.22 -3.64
C THR A 687 -7.33 42.57 -2.24
N ASN A 688 -7.02 41.27 -2.13
CA ASN A 688 -7.00 40.54 -0.84
C ASN A 688 -5.63 40.50 -0.14
N TYR A 689 -4.52 40.87 -0.80
CA TYR A 689 -3.18 40.79 -0.24
C TYR A 689 -2.33 42.07 -0.37
N LEU A 690 -2.63 42.98 -1.32
CA LEU A 690 -1.93 44.28 -1.46
C LEU A 690 -2.74 45.48 -0.94
N SER A 691 -3.85 45.25 -0.23
CA SER A 691 -4.46 46.31 0.59
C SER A 691 -3.66 46.48 1.89
N ALA A 692 -2.66 47.38 1.84
CA ALA A 692 -1.87 47.98 2.94
C ALA A 692 -2.11 47.41 4.35
N THR A 693 -1.64 46.19 4.60
CA THR A 693 -1.79 45.48 5.88
C THR A 693 -0.53 44.68 6.19
N THR A 694 -0.01 44.83 7.41
CA THR A 694 1.09 44.01 7.92
C THR A 694 0.50 42.77 8.59
N ARG A 695 1.08 41.59 8.32
CA ARG A 695 0.68 40.35 9.00
C ARG A 695 1.57 40.09 10.21
N TYR A 696 1.02 39.37 11.16
CA TYR A 696 1.76 38.92 12.33
C TYR A 696 1.33 37.49 12.68
N LEU A 697 2.29 36.60 12.91
CA LEU A 697 2.01 35.36 13.60
C LEU A 697 1.88 35.64 15.10
N CYS A 698 0.76 35.23 15.68
CA CYS A 698 0.58 35.18 17.13
C CYS A 698 0.47 33.71 17.55
N SER A 699 1.22 33.33 18.60
CA SER A 699 1.19 31.97 19.15
C SER A 699 1.24 31.97 20.67
N ALA A 700 0.56 31.00 21.29
CA ALA A 700 0.59 30.76 22.72
C ALA A 700 0.77 29.27 22.99
N LYS A 701 1.62 28.95 23.96
CA LYS A 701 2.01 27.60 24.31
C LYS A 701 1.58 27.29 25.74
N ASP A 702 0.94 26.15 25.92
CA ASP A 702 0.82 25.50 27.22
C ASP A 702 2.08 24.66 27.46
N GLU A 703 2.79 24.91 28.57
CA GLU A 703 4.06 24.25 28.86
C GLU A 703 3.86 22.83 29.43
N GLU A 704 2.69 22.50 30.01
CA GLU A 704 2.43 21.18 30.61
C GLU A 704 2.08 20.12 29.56
N SER A 705 1.14 20.42 28.65
CA SER A 705 0.89 19.55 27.49
C SER A 705 1.93 19.71 26.39
N ASN A 706 2.67 20.83 26.39
CA ASN A 706 3.56 21.27 25.32
C ASN A 706 2.82 21.50 23.98
N THR A 707 1.50 21.76 24.06
CA THR A 707 0.61 22.15 22.95
C THR A 707 0.77 23.65 22.65
N THR A 708 0.82 24.03 21.36
CA THR A 708 0.88 25.43 20.93
C THR A 708 -0.29 25.79 20.01
N ALA A 709 -1.01 26.85 20.33
CA ALA A 709 -2.03 27.47 19.48
C ALA A 709 -1.42 28.59 18.62
N TYR A 710 -1.92 28.77 17.40
CA TYR A 710 -1.44 29.75 16.41
C TYR A 710 -2.61 30.46 15.70
N ILE A 711 -2.42 31.75 15.38
CA ILE A 711 -3.29 32.53 14.48
C ILE A 711 -2.43 33.53 13.67
N SER A 712 -2.72 33.69 12.37
CA SER A 712 -2.16 34.79 11.58
C SER A 712 -3.10 35.99 11.65
N LEU A 713 -2.66 37.03 12.36
CA LEU A 713 -3.33 38.32 12.45
C LEU A 713 -3.02 39.14 11.19
N VAL A 714 -3.96 40.00 10.82
CA VAL A 714 -3.82 41.01 9.76
C VAL A 714 -4.13 42.36 10.40
N LEU A 715 -3.14 43.25 10.41
CA LEU A 715 -3.20 44.58 11.03
C LEU A 715 -2.99 45.65 9.93
N PRO A 716 -3.62 46.83 10.01
CA PRO A 716 -3.45 47.92 9.04
C PRO A 716 -2.07 48.59 9.14
N GLU A 717 -1.86 49.72 8.46
CA GLU A 717 -0.66 50.53 8.63
C GLU A 717 -0.62 51.25 10.00
N ALA A 718 0.61 51.47 10.49
CA ALA A 718 0.89 51.97 11.83
C ALA A 718 0.40 53.42 12.04
N GLY A 719 -0.86 53.56 12.45
CA GLY A 719 -1.50 54.85 12.75
C GLY A 719 -3.02 54.84 12.61
N ASN A 720 -3.58 53.92 11.82
CA ASN A 720 -5.03 53.78 11.65
C ASN A 720 -5.56 52.61 12.49
N ILE A 721 -5.92 52.90 13.75
CA ILE A 721 -6.48 51.89 14.67
C ILE A 721 -7.95 51.57 14.36
N ASP A 722 -8.67 52.45 13.65
CA ASP A 722 -10.10 52.27 13.37
C ASP A 722 -10.32 51.17 12.31
N ASN A 723 -9.43 51.07 11.32
CA ASN A 723 -9.43 49.96 10.36
C ASN A 723 -8.95 48.61 10.94
N LEU A 724 -8.48 48.54 12.20
CA LEU A 724 -8.10 47.27 12.85
C LEU A 724 -9.27 46.28 12.86
N TRP A 725 -10.48 46.80 12.99
CA TRP A 725 -11.72 46.04 13.20
C TRP A 725 -12.23 45.41 11.91
N GLU A 726 -12.24 46.15 10.80
CA GLU A 726 -12.62 45.65 9.48
C GLU A 726 -11.71 44.47 9.04
N GLN A 727 -10.40 44.57 9.30
CA GLN A 727 -9.43 43.56 8.89
C GLN A 727 -9.50 42.27 9.72
N SER A 728 -10.25 42.25 10.84
CA SER A 728 -10.39 41.05 11.69
C SER A 728 -11.04 39.86 10.98
N SER A 729 -11.94 40.11 10.02
CA SER A 729 -12.54 39.08 9.15
C SER A 729 -11.53 38.35 8.26
N ARG A 730 -10.35 38.97 8.04
CA ARG A 730 -9.26 38.47 7.19
C ARG A 730 -8.18 37.71 7.95
N TRP A 731 -8.25 37.65 9.29
CA TRP A 731 -7.34 36.83 10.11
C TRP A 731 -7.42 35.36 9.68
N ARG A 732 -6.26 34.70 9.55
CA ARG A 732 -6.18 33.36 8.95
C ARG A 732 -5.89 32.25 9.94
N ARG A 733 -6.79 31.26 9.93
CA ARG A 733 -6.56 29.89 10.38
C ARG A 733 -5.56 29.22 9.42
N HIS A 734 -4.57 28.49 9.93
CA HIS A 734 -3.73 27.62 9.12
C HIS A 734 -4.42 26.24 8.97
N ARG A 735 -3.71 25.16 8.61
CA ARG A 735 -4.30 23.82 8.71
C ARG A 735 -4.53 23.51 10.21
N SER A 736 -5.73 23.10 10.60
CA SER A 736 -6.17 23.20 12.01
C SER A 736 -5.40 22.37 13.04
N CYS A 737 -4.75 21.28 12.64
CA CYS A 737 -4.02 20.39 13.54
C CYS A 737 -2.67 19.95 12.94
N TYR A 738 -1.64 20.02 13.79
CA TYR A 738 -0.31 19.49 13.54
C TYR A 738 0.13 18.59 14.71
N ILE A 739 0.87 17.54 14.41
CA ILE A 739 1.48 16.64 15.39
C ILE A 739 2.99 16.73 15.22
N ASN A 740 3.68 17.32 16.18
CA ASN A 740 5.11 17.69 16.08
C ASN A 740 5.43 18.40 14.75
N GLY A 741 4.56 19.33 14.37
CA GLY A 741 4.71 20.15 13.17
C GLY A 741 4.39 19.47 11.83
N ILE A 742 3.95 18.21 11.85
CA ILE A 742 3.44 17.51 10.66
C ILE A 742 1.94 17.73 10.58
N PHE A 743 1.41 18.07 9.41
CA PHE A 743 -0.04 18.23 9.24
C PHE A 743 -0.77 16.88 9.36
N THR A 744 -1.80 16.86 10.20
CA THR A 744 -2.70 15.70 10.39
C THR A 744 -4.14 16.14 10.13
N LYS A 745 -4.87 15.34 9.36
CA LYS A 745 -6.29 15.59 9.09
C LYS A 745 -7.15 15.16 10.29
N TYR A 746 -8.38 15.67 10.31
CA TYR A 746 -9.45 15.18 11.17
C TYR A 746 -10.63 14.82 10.28
N SER A 747 -11.29 13.69 10.56
CA SER A 747 -12.39 13.16 9.76
C SER A 747 -13.57 12.76 10.66
N GLY A 748 -14.78 13.19 10.27
CA GLY A 748 -16.02 12.96 11.02
C GLY A 748 -16.47 14.14 11.89
N PHE A 749 -17.79 14.33 11.97
CA PHE A 749 -18.47 15.44 12.68
C PHE A 749 -18.02 15.64 14.14
N GLN A 750 -17.58 14.57 14.82
CA GLN A 750 -17.10 14.61 16.21
C GLN A 750 -15.94 15.59 16.43
N TYR A 751 -15.15 15.92 15.40
CA TYR A 751 -13.98 16.80 15.53
C TYR A 751 -14.14 18.15 14.82
N ASP A 752 -15.22 18.37 14.06
CA ASP A 752 -15.46 19.63 13.35
C ASP A 752 -15.73 20.80 14.31
N HIS A 753 -16.41 20.58 15.43
CA HIS A 753 -16.64 21.63 16.42
C HIS A 753 -15.34 22.06 17.15
N LEU A 754 -14.31 21.19 17.18
CA LEU A 754 -13.02 21.44 17.86
C LEU A 754 -11.96 22.04 16.92
N PHE A 755 -11.80 21.48 15.72
CA PHE A 755 -10.77 21.90 14.76
C PHE A 755 -11.31 22.57 13.49
N GLY A 756 -12.60 22.42 13.20
CA GLY A 756 -13.25 23.05 12.05
C GLY A 756 -13.74 24.47 12.33
N ASN A 757 -14.42 24.63 13.46
CA ASN A 757 -15.12 25.85 13.83
C ASN A 757 -14.24 26.83 14.64
N ASP A 758 -13.14 26.36 15.21
CA ASP A 758 -12.22 27.16 16.02
C ASP A 758 -11.29 28.09 15.21
N VAL A 759 -10.94 29.24 15.78
CA VAL A 759 -10.09 30.29 15.16
C VAL A 759 -8.59 30.01 15.23
N PHE A 760 -8.17 29.03 16.02
CA PHE A 760 -6.77 28.66 16.19
C PHE A 760 -6.39 27.39 15.41
N SER A 761 -5.13 27.31 15.01
CA SER A 761 -4.50 26.05 14.60
C SER A 761 -3.62 25.54 15.73
N TYR A 762 -3.63 24.23 16.01
CA TYR A 762 -2.92 23.65 17.15
C TYR A 762 -1.78 22.74 16.69
N ASN A 763 -0.59 22.87 17.30
CA ASN A 763 0.51 21.92 17.17
C ASN A 763 0.68 21.18 18.51
N PHE A 764 0.46 19.87 18.50
CA PHE A 764 0.71 19.00 19.64
C PHE A 764 2.11 18.42 19.53
N ALA A 765 3.02 18.89 20.38
CA ALA A 765 4.34 18.27 20.57
C ALA A 765 4.41 17.76 22.01
N GLY A 766 5.02 16.59 22.24
CA GLY A 766 5.04 15.96 23.57
C GLY A 766 4.14 14.71 23.67
N LYS A 767 3.78 14.37 24.92
CA LYS A 767 3.01 13.16 25.28
C LYS A 767 1.50 13.36 25.25
N ASN A 768 1.02 14.57 25.56
CA ASN A 768 -0.40 14.92 25.60
C ASN A 768 -0.88 15.33 24.19
N ARG A 769 -1.17 14.34 23.34
CA ARG A 769 -1.48 14.54 21.91
C ARG A 769 -2.65 13.66 21.42
N PRO A 770 -3.30 14.02 20.29
CA PRO A 770 -4.25 13.15 19.61
C PRO A 770 -3.67 11.78 19.27
N LEU A 771 -4.48 10.73 19.40
CA LEU A 771 -4.19 9.38 18.94
C LEU A 771 -4.52 9.27 17.44
N LEU A 772 -3.62 8.69 16.65
CA LEU A 772 -3.69 8.69 15.19
C LEU A 772 -4.12 7.35 14.59
N THR A 773 -4.43 7.38 13.30
CA THR A 773 -4.46 6.20 12.43
C THR A 773 -3.05 5.59 12.27
N VAL A 774 -2.98 4.32 11.85
CA VAL A 774 -1.70 3.61 11.55
C VAL A 774 -0.89 4.35 10.48
N ASP A 775 -1.57 4.87 9.45
CA ASP A 775 -0.95 5.69 8.40
C ASP A 775 -0.59 7.12 8.88
N ARG A 776 -0.76 7.43 10.17
CA ARG A 776 -0.54 8.72 10.85
C ARG A 776 -1.14 9.94 10.12
N GLY A 777 -2.14 9.71 9.26
CA GLY A 777 -2.72 10.73 8.38
C GLY A 777 -3.94 11.43 8.98
N GLU A 778 -4.69 10.74 9.85
CA GLU A 778 -5.96 11.17 10.43
C GLU A 778 -6.00 10.95 11.95
N ILE A 779 -6.71 11.82 12.67
CA ILE A 779 -6.99 11.65 14.10
C ILE A 779 -8.01 10.52 14.30
N ARG A 780 -7.66 9.53 15.13
CA ARG A 780 -8.54 8.44 15.56
C ARG A 780 -9.31 8.79 16.83
N ALA A 781 -8.62 9.36 17.82
CA ALA A 781 -9.20 9.73 19.12
C ALA A 781 -8.45 10.92 19.73
N LEU A 782 -9.14 11.69 20.58
CA LEU A 782 -8.58 12.86 21.26
C LEU A 782 -8.67 12.67 22.78
N PRO A 783 -7.56 12.41 23.50
CA PRO A 783 -7.57 12.27 24.95
C PRO A 783 -7.89 13.58 25.67
N GLU A 784 -8.47 13.50 26.87
CA GLU A 784 -8.83 14.70 27.66
C GLU A 784 -7.59 15.56 28.01
N THR A 785 -6.40 14.96 28.18
CA THR A 785 -5.16 15.74 28.40
C THR A 785 -4.70 16.52 27.16
N ALA A 786 -5.08 16.09 25.95
CA ALA A 786 -4.85 16.86 24.73
C ALA A 786 -5.91 17.97 24.58
N LEU A 787 -7.17 17.71 24.96
CA LEU A 787 -8.23 18.73 25.04
C LEU A 787 -7.87 19.83 26.05
N GLU A 788 -7.39 19.47 27.24
CA GLU A 788 -6.96 20.45 28.26
C GLU A 788 -5.75 21.26 27.76
N GLY A 789 -4.80 20.62 27.08
CA GLY A 789 -3.69 21.32 26.39
C GLY A 789 -4.17 22.34 25.35
N MET A 790 -5.22 22.04 24.58
CA MET A 790 -5.86 23.01 23.69
C MET A 790 -6.52 24.15 24.48
N ARG A 791 -7.27 23.85 25.55
CA ARG A 791 -7.96 24.85 26.39
C ARG A 791 -6.95 25.81 27.04
N ASN A 792 -5.85 25.29 27.58
CA ASN A 792 -4.78 26.07 28.20
C ASN A 792 -4.07 26.97 27.18
N ALA A 793 -3.64 26.43 26.04
CA ALA A 793 -3.01 27.22 24.98
C ALA A 793 -3.96 28.31 24.44
N ARG A 794 -5.26 27.98 24.28
CA ARG A 794 -6.32 28.93 23.90
C ARG A 794 -6.53 30.04 24.93
N ALA A 795 -6.52 29.73 26.22
CA ALA A 795 -6.73 30.71 27.30
C ALA A 795 -5.61 31.77 27.35
N LEU A 796 -4.41 31.43 26.87
CA LEU A 796 -3.25 32.31 26.76
C LEU A 796 -3.26 33.18 25.47
N MET A 797 -3.95 32.76 24.41
CA MET A 797 -4.01 33.51 23.13
C MET A 797 -4.49 34.97 23.26
N PRO A 798 -5.52 35.32 24.07
CA PRO A 798 -5.95 36.70 24.28
C PRO A 798 -4.81 37.66 24.65
N GLN A 799 -3.96 37.26 25.58
CA GLN A 799 -2.83 38.08 26.02
C GLN A 799 -1.80 38.23 24.89
N ARG A 800 -1.48 37.14 24.18
CA ARG A 800 -0.51 37.18 23.07
C ARG A 800 -1.00 38.03 21.88
N ILE A 801 -2.30 38.02 21.58
CA ILE A 801 -2.90 38.88 20.56
C ILE A 801 -2.79 40.35 20.98
N ALA A 802 -3.08 40.68 22.23
CA ALA A 802 -2.94 42.03 22.76
C ALA A 802 -1.48 42.52 22.79
N GLU A 803 -0.53 41.66 23.21
CA GLU A 803 0.92 41.93 23.15
C GLU A 803 1.38 42.22 21.71
N CYS A 804 0.92 41.42 20.73
CA CYS A 804 1.24 41.58 19.32
C CYS A 804 0.68 42.90 18.74
N ILE A 805 -0.60 43.22 19.02
CA ILE A 805 -1.23 44.49 18.63
C ILE A 805 -0.48 45.68 19.27
N GLN A 806 -0.08 45.57 20.54
CA GLN A 806 0.71 46.61 21.21
C GLN A 806 2.09 46.79 20.58
N GLN A 807 2.80 45.71 20.23
CA GLN A 807 4.10 45.77 19.55
C GLN A 807 3.99 46.45 18.18
N HIS A 808 2.98 46.08 17.38
CA HIS A 808 2.74 46.66 16.06
C HIS A 808 2.51 48.18 16.12
N TYR A 809 1.65 48.66 17.02
CA TYR A 809 1.34 50.09 17.13
C TYR A 809 2.35 50.90 17.95
N ALA A 810 3.32 50.28 18.64
CA ALA A 810 4.25 50.98 19.55
C ALA A 810 5.05 52.12 18.89
N ALA A 811 5.27 52.08 17.57
CA ALA A 811 5.97 53.11 16.82
C ALA A 811 5.11 54.36 16.54
N SER A 812 3.79 54.23 16.44
CA SER A 812 2.85 55.31 16.10
C SER A 812 1.96 55.74 17.28
N ILE A 813 1.70 54.84 18.22
CA ILE A 813 0.98 55.08 19.48
C ILE A 813 1.83 54.49 20.62
N PRO A 814 2.74 55.28 21.25
CA PRO A 814 3.78 54.77 22.15
C PRO A 814 3.29 53.93 23.35
N GLN A 815 2.06 54.16 23.79
CA GLN A 815 1.29 53.20 24.56
C GLN A 815 -0.17 53.24 24.10
N LEU A 816 -0.69 52.12 23.59
CA LEU A 816 -2.14 51.91 23.54
C LEU A 816 -2.68 52.03 24.99
N PRO A 817 -3.88 52.61 25.20
CA PRO A 817 -4.43 52.77 26.55
C PRO A 817 -4.49 51.43 27.28
N LYS A 818 -3.94 51.33 28.50
CA LYS A 818 -3.91 50.05 29.25
C LYS A 818 -5.29 49.39 29.34
N ARG A 819 -6.33 50.21 29.58
CA ARG A 819 -7.75 49.81 29.57
C ARG A 819 -8.23 49.23 28.25
N PHE A 820 -7.74 49.70 27.10
CA PHE A 820 -8.13 49.19 25.80
C PHE A 820 -7.65 47.74 25.62
N LEU A 821 -6.38 47.48 25.95
CA LEU A 821 -5.82 46.12 25.93
C LEU A 821 -6.48 45.22 26.99
N GLU A 822 -6.79 45.73 28.18
CA GLU A 822 -7.49 45.00 29.24
C GLU A 822 -8.90 44.53 28.79
N HIS A 823 -9.75 45.42 28.26
CA HIS A 823 -11.08 45.04 27.76
C HIS A 823 -10.99 44.14 26.52
N LEU A 824 -10.01 44.35 25.63
CA LEU A 824 -9.80 43.50 24.45
C LEU A 824 -9.44 42.05 24.85
N ILE A 825 -8.60 41.89 25.89
CA ILE A 825 -8.29 40.59 26.49
C ILE A 825 -9.54 39.95 27.12
N GLU A 826 -10.27 40.69 27.97
CA GLU A 826 -11.48 40.21 28.65
C GLU A 826 -12.57 39.78 27.65
N PHE A 827 -12.75 40.55 26.57
CA PHE A 827 -13.65 40.22 25.47
C PHE A 827 -13.19 38.94 24.73
N MET A 828 -11.92 38.85 24.33
CA MET A 828 -11.42 37.64 23.66
C MET A 828 -11.57 36.39 24.57
N GLN A 829 -11.25 36.51 25.87
CA GLN A 829 -11.42 35.41 26.84
C GLN A 829 -12.87 34.89 26.93
N ARG A 830 -13.87 35.75 26.70
CA ARG A 830 -15.30 35.40 26.76
C ARG A 830 -15.89 34.92 25.43
N PHE A 831 -15.43 35.44 24.29
CA PHE A 831 -16.11 35.28 22.98
C PHE A 831 -15.29 34.57 21.89
N LEU A 832 -14.06 34.10 22.18
CA LEU A 832 -13.15 33.50 21.19
C LEU A 832 -13.62 32.23 20.45
N SER A 833 -14.81 31.70 20.76
CA SER A 833 -15.45 30.59 20.02
C SER A 833 -16.36 31.05 18.87
N ALA A 834 -16.70 32.34 18.79
CA ALA A 834 -17.68 32.86 17.85
C ALA A 834 -17.07 33.18 16.46
N HIS A 835 -17.84 32.90 15.40
CA HIS A 835 -17.51 33.34 14.04
C HIS A 835 -17.72 34.86 13.82
N SER A 836 -18.34 35.53 14.79
CA SER A 836 -18.77 36.94 14.74
C SER A 836 -17.81 37.93 15.40
N MET A 837 -16.52 37.58 15.57
CA MET A 837 -15.54 38.50 16.17
C MET A 837 -15.48 39.84 15.42
N TYR A 838 -15.61 39.80 14.10
CA TYR A 838 -15.73 40.97 13.23
C TYR A 838 -16.91 41.87 13.61
N ASP A 839 -18.13 41.34 13.66
CA ASP A 839 -19.36 42.12 13.87
C ASP A 839 -19.38 42.82 15.25
N VAL A 840 -18.69 42.26 16.24
CA VAL A 840 -18.57 42.86 17.56
C VAL A 840 -17.61 44.04 17.55
N LEU A 841 -16.44 43.86 16.94
CA LEU A 841 -15.43 44.88 16.79
C LEU A 841 -15.93 46.02 15.88
N GLN A 842 -16.75 45.68 14.88
CA GLN A 842 -17.57 46.60 14.09
C GLN A 842 -18.49 47.44 15.00
N CYS A 843 -19.37 46.84 15.81
CA CYS A 843 -20.22 47.61 16.73
C CYS A 843 -19.44 48.47 17.73
N MET A 844 -18.20 48.10 18.10
CA MET A 844 -17.32 48.92 18.95
C MET A 844 -16.66 50.08 18.19
N ALA A 845 -16.33 49.88 16.91
CA ALA A 845 -16.00 50.96 15.99
C ALA A 845 -17.20 51.88 15.72
N GLU A 846 -18.43 51.41 15.97
CA GLU A 846 -19.69 52.04 15.54
C GLU A 846 -20.62 52.62 16.65
N GLY A 847 -20.04 53.21 17.71
CA GLY A 847 -20.52 54.42 18.45
C GLY A 847 -21.98 54.71 18.89
N ASP A 848 -23.05 54.06 18.39
CA ASP A 848 -24.46 54.33 18.76
C ASP A 848 -25.20 53.07 19.23
N PHE A 849 -24.76 52.53 20.36
CA PHE A 849 -25.22 51.29 21.01
C PHE A 849 -26.73 51.23 21.39
N GLN A 850 -27.55 52.22 21.01
CA GLN A 850 -28.80 52.55 21.70
C GLN A 850 -30.07 51.81 21.24
N GLU A 851 -30.16 51.31 20.00
CA GLU A 851 -31.44 50.83 19.42
C GLU A 851 -31.51 49.31 19.12
N LEU A 852 -30.38 48.58 19.20
CA LEU A 852 -30.33 47.11 19.06
C LEU A 852 -31.17 46.38 20.13
N ARG A 853 -31.53 45.11 19.91
CA ARG A 853 -32.29 44.27 20.87
C ARG A 853 -31.81 42.82 20.91
N LEU A 854 -31.97 42.15 22.05
CA LEU A 854 -31.67 40.73 22.25
C LEU A 854 -32.67 40.08 23.24
N TYR A 855 -33.19 38.90 22.88
CA TYR A 855 -34.33 38.23 23.53
C TYR A 855 -35.51 39.18 23.85
N GLY A 856 -35.86 40.05 22.89
CA GLY A 856 -36.94 41.05 23.00
C GLY A 856 -36.58 42.33 23.76
N ILE A 857 -35.56 42.29 24.61
CA ILE A 857 -35.10 43.40 25.45
C ILE A 857 -34.11 44.27 24.65
N PRO A 858 -34.26 45.60 24.59
CA PRO A 858 -33.25 46.48 24.02
C PRO A 858 -31.86 46.26 24.59
N LEU A 859 -30.81 46.38 23.76
CA LEU A 859 -29.44 46.51 24.24
C LEU A 859 -29.35 47.69 25.22
N LYS A 860 -30.05 48.80 24.98
CA LYS A 860 -30.21 49.91 25.94
C LYS A 860 -31.01 49.58 27.22
N GLN A 861 -31.71 48.45 27.34
CA GLN A 861 -32.39 48.03 28.58
C GLN A 861 -31.63 46.94 29.32
N TRP A 862 -30.84 46.12 28.62
CA TRP A 862 -29.63 45.59 29.22
C TRP A 862 -28.83 46.77 29.78
N PHE A 863 -28.46 47.73 28.95
CA PHE A 863 -27.39 48.69 29.22
C PHE A 863 -27.82 49.99 29.91
N GLY A 864 -29.10 50.21 30.24
CA GLY A 864 -29.59 51.51 30.73
C GLY A 864 -30.27 51.51 32.10
N THR A 865 -30.42 50.34 32.73
CA THR A 865 -30.97 50.22 34.09
C THR A 865 -30.02 49.44 35.01
N ARG A 866 -30.07 49.76 36.31
CA ARG A 866 -29.00 49.42 37.25
C ARG A 866 -29.30 48.21 38.15
N GLU A 867 -29.77 47.08 37.60
CA GLU A 867 -29.70 45.69 38.13
C GLU A 867 -30.67 44.74 37.33
N CYS A 868 -30.37 43.44 37.19
CA CYS A 868 -31.07 42.49 36.28
C CYS A 868 -30.94 41.02 36.75
N ARG A 869 -32.03 40.32 37.12
CA ARG A 869 -31.98 39.07 37.94
C ARG A 869 -32.20 37.76 37.17
N LEU A 870 -31.46 36.70 37.54
CA LEU A 870 -31.40 35.38 36.89
C LEU A 870 -31.50 34.23 37.93
N PRO A 871 -32.55 33.38 37.95
CA PRO A 871 -32.69 32.30 38.93
C PRO A 871 -31.81 31.07 38.66
N MET A 872 -31.43 30.35 39.73
CA MET A 872 -30.54 29.18 39.72
C MET A 872 -31.21 27.92 40.29
N ASP A 873 -31.23 26.83 39.51
CA ASP A 873 -31.44 25.46 40.01
C ASP A 873 -30.35 24.52 39.44
N ARG A 874 -30.08 23.40 40.11
CA ARG A 874 -28.72 22.81 40.18
C ARG A 874 -28.29 21.90 39.03
N THR A 875 -29.16 21.59 38.07
CA THR A 875 -28.79 20.79 36.87
C THR A 875 -28.24 21.70 35.78
N LEU A 876 -27.05 22.26 36.03
CA LEU A 876 -26.39 23.25 35.19
C LEU A 876 -25.52 22.55 34.12
N GLU A 877 -26.15 22.04 33.07
CA GLU A 877 -25.48 21.58 31.84
C GLU A 877 -25.78 22.55 30.69
N TYR A 878 -24.75 23.31 30.30
CA TYR A 878 -24.61 24.12 29.07
C TYR A 878 -25.77 25.05 28.64
N ASP A 879 -25.53 26.36 28.71
CA ASP A 879 -25.19 27.11 27.47
C ASP A 879 -24.53 28.48 27.77
N ALA A 880 -23.21 28.59 27.53
CA ALA A 880 -22.44 29.80 27.84
C ALA A 880 -22.42 30.84 26.69
N GLY A 881 -22.77 30.44 25.46
CA GLY A 881 -22.82 31.36 24.32
C GLY A 881 -23.90 32.43 24.48
N ILE A 882 -24.99 32.06 25.16
CA ILE A 882 -26.18 32.89 25.39
C ILE A 882 -25.90 34.01 26.41
N LEU A 883 -25.32 33.68 27.57
CA LEU A 883 -25.04 34.67 28.62
C LEU A 883 -24.05 35.77 28.17
N ASN A 884 -23.03 35.38 27.41
CA ASN A 884 -22.05 36.33 26.88
C ASN A 884 -22.67 37.27 25.83
N LEU A 885 -23.59 36.79 24.99
CA LEU A 885 -24.24 37.64 23.97
C LEU A 885 -24.94 38.88 24.55
N LEU A 886 -25.26 38.87 25.86
CA LEU A 886 -26.15 39.83 26.51
C LEU A 886 -25.45 40.91 27.34
N CYS A 887 -24.30 40.65 27.94
CA CYS A 887 -23.78 41.48 29.05
C CYS A 887 -22.80 42.61 28.65
N ARG A 888 -22.82 43.09 27.40
CA ARG A 888 -21.68 43.81 26.79
C ARG A 888 -21.27 45.17 27.39
N ASP A 889 -22.14 45.92 28.08
CA ASP A 889 -21.79 47.20 28.75
C ASP A 889 -21.92 47.17 30.31
N ALA A 890 -21.74 46.02 30.96
CA ALA A 890 -22.05 45.81 32.38
C ALA A 890 -21.13 46.56 33.38
N ALA A 891 -21.76 47.18 34.39
CA ALA A 891 -21.11 47.92 35.48
C ALA A 891 -21.03 47.17 36.84
N ARG A 892 -21.87 46.14 37.11
CA ARG A 892 -21.70 45.19 38.25
C ARG A 892 -22.59 43.94 38.09
N VAL A 893 -22.16 42.81 38.68
CA VAL A 893 -22.91 41.55 38.90
C VAL A 893 -22.90 41.18 40.39
N ASP A 894 -24.03 40.78 40.99
CA ASP A 894 -24.14 40.24 42.36
C ASP A 894 -24.82 38.85 42.38
N LEU A 895 -24.43 37.97 43.29
CA LEU A 895 -24.93 36.57 43.40
C LEU A 895 -25.55 36.29 44.78
N LEU A 896 -26.70 35.60 44.79
CA LEU A 896 -27.47 35.20 45.97
C LEU A 896 -27.88 33.72 45.86
N GLU A 897 -28.28 33.09 46.97
CA GLU A 897 -28.51 31.63 47.07
C GLU A 897 -29.49 31.00 46.05
N LYS A 898 -30.28 31.83 45.34
CA LYS A 898 -31.18 31.40 44.25
C LYS A 898 -31.19 32.31 43.01
N GLU A 899 -30.47 33.44 42.98
CA GLU A 899 -30.51 34.43 41.87
C GLU A 899 -29.17 35.18 41.63
N ALA A 900 -28.93 35.70 40.42
CA ALA A 900 -27.75 36.50 40.02
C ALA A 900 -28.14 37.81 39.28
N VAL A 901 -27.44 38.95 39.48
CA VAL A 901 -28.02 40.31 39.36
C VAL A 901 -27.12 41.38 38.66
N ILE A 902 -27.47 41.96 37.49
CA ILE A 902 -26.53 42.74 36.58
C ILE A 902 -26.93 44.22 36.22
N THR A 903 -26.02 45.23 36.23
CA THR A 903 -26.31 46.71 36.28
C THR A 903 -25.54 47.62 35.27
N PHE A 904 -26.10 48.74 34.72
CA PHE A 904 -25.55 49.46 33.52
C PHE A 904 -25.86 51.02 33.32
N PRO A 905 -25.22 51.81 32.38
CA PRO A 905 -25.31 53.30 32.18
C PRO A 905 -25.66 53.91 30.75
N ALA A 906 -25.85 55.25 30.55
CA ALA A 906 -26.54 55.82 29.34
C ALA A 906 -25.97 57.08 28.59
N GLU A 907 -26.38 57.21 27.30
CA GLU A 907 -26.33 58.33 26.28
C GLU A 907 -25.47 58.10 24.99
N ARG A 908 -25.54 58.97 23.95
CA ARG A 908 -25.43 58.65 22.47
C ARG A 908 -24.19 59.24 21.73
N ARG A 909 -23.71 58.66 20.58
CA ARG A 909 -24.24 58.89 19.18
C ARG A 909 -23.31 58.47 17.99
N ASN A 910 -23.93 58.11 16.85
CA ASN A 910 -23.42 57.81 15.47
C ASN A 910 -22.74 56.45 15.22
N LEU A 911 -23.09 55.75 14.10
CA LEU A 911 -22.25 55.01 13.10
C LEU A 911 -23.02 53.90 12.31
N HIS A 912 -22.34 52.96 11.63
CA HIS A 912 -22.72 52.35 10.31
C HIS A 912 -23.54 51.02 10.25
N THR A 913 -24.48 50.77 11.16
CA THR A 913 -25.66 49.87 10.98
C THR A 913 -25.47 48.56 10.18
N TYR A 914 -25.13 47.47 10.88
CA TYR A 914 -25.10 46.11 10.31
C TYR A 914 -26.42 45.35 10.42
N VAL A 915 -26.77 44.56 9.40
CA VAL A 915 -27.90 43.60 9.41
C VAL A 915 -27.35 42.18 9.50
N TRP A 916 -27.87 41.41 10.45
CA TRP A 916 -27.32 40.11 10.85
C TRP A 916 -28.17 38.93 10.38
N LEU A 917 -27.51 37.93 9.78
CA LEU A 917 -28.10 36.60 9.58
C LEU A 917 -27.48 35.60 10.56
N HIS A 918 -28.10 35.57 11.74
CA HIS A 918 -27.84 34.73 12.92
C HIS A 918 -26.42 34.83 13.53
N LYS A 919 -25.34 34.61 12.75
CA LYS A 919 -23.93 34.70 13.19
C LYS A 919 -22.94 35.21 12.10
N THR A 920 -23.39 35.87 11.03
CA THR A 920 -22.53 36.29 9.89
C THR A 920 -22.73 37.76 9.46
N PRO A 921 -21.65 38.55 9.21
CA PRO A 921 -21.70 39.93 8.72
C PRO A 921 -21.86 40.06 7.20
N VAL A 922 -22.50 41.15 6.77
CA VAL A 922 -22.45 41.67 5.38
C VAL A 922 -22.32 43.20 5.43
N LEU A 923 -21.32 43.75 4.74
CA LEU A 923 -21.10 45.20 4.62
C LEU A 923 -21.91 45.73 3.42
N VAL A 924 -22.69 46.80 3.62
CA VAL A 924 -23.54 47.42 2.59
C VAL A 924 -23.09 48.86 2.37
N ASP A 925 -22.84 49.23 1.11
CA ASP A 925 -22.78 50.64 0.72
C ASP A 925 -23.32 50.85 -0.71
N VAL A 926 -23.89 52.04 -0.93
CA VAL A 926 -24.43 52.58 -2.20
C VAL A 926 -25.48 51.72 -2.91
N TRP A 927 -26.70 51.70 -2.37
CA TRP A 927 -27.92 51.74 -3.18
C TRP A 927 -28.66 53.04 -2.95
N ASN A 928 -29.05 53.70 -4.03
CA ASN A 928 -29.79 54.96 -4.01
C ASN A 928 -30.89 54.91 -5.09
N ASN A 929 -32.04 55.50 -4.77
CA ASN A 929 -33.26 55.63 -5.57
C ASN A 929 -34.11 54.36 -5.79
N ASP A 930 -35.25 54.36 -5.09
CA ASP A 930 -36.61 54.12 -5.60
C ASP A 930 -37.05 52.69 -6.01
N ASP A 931 -37.91 52.13 -5.14
CA ASP A 931 -38.91 51.07 -5.37
C ASP A 931 -38.47 49.73 -6.02
N ALA A 932 -37.84 48.87 -5.20
CA ALA A 932 -37.71 47.44 -5.47
C ALA A 932 -37.85 46.57 -4.19
N GLN A 933 -38.39 45.36 -4.35
CA GLN A 933 -38.37 44.28 -3.34
C GLN A 933 -37.37 43.20 -3.77
N TYR A 934 -36.62 42.64 -2.82
CA TYR A 934 -35.48 41.76 -3.08
C TYR A 934 -35.67 40.35 -2.48
N ASP A 935 -35.03 39.35 -3.08
CA ASP A 935 -35.20 37.94 -2.74
C ASP A 935 -33.88 37.33 -2.24
N PHE A 936 -33.93 36.81 -1.00
CA PHE A 936 -32.85 36.11 -0.29
C PHE A 936 -32.12 35.05 -1.13
N VAL A 937 -32.83 34.40 -2.05
CA VAL A 937 -32.33 33.36 -2.95
C VAL A 937 -31.42 33.92 -4.04
N THR A 938 -31.75 35.10 -4.55
CA THR A 938 -31.14 35.67 -5.76
C THR A 938 -30.02 36.63 -5.39
N ASP A 939 -30.22 37.40 -4.32
CA ASP A 939 -29.41 38.59 -4.03
C ASP A 939 -28.32 38.36 -2.97
N LEU A 940 -28.54 37.44 -2.01
CA LEU A 940 -27.62 37.19 -0.89
C LEU A 940 -26.82 35.88 -0.99
N TYR A 941 -27.33 34.89 -1.73
CA TYR A 941 -26.72 33.56 -1.76
C TYR A 941 -25.23 33.48 -2.19
N PRO A 942 -24.72 34.30 -3.14
CA PRO A 942 -23.34 34.13 -3.65
C PRO A 942 -22.20 34.36 -2.63
N PHE A 943 -22.44 35.01 -1.50
CA PHE A 943 -21.38 35.59 -0.66
C PHE A 943 -21.07 34.82 0.63
N ALA A 944 -21.84 33.78 0.98
CA ALA A 944 -21.68 33.04 2.24
C ALA A 944 -20.80 31.78 2.13
N ARG A 945 -19.96 31.50 3.16
CA ARG A 945 -19.09 30.32 3.21
C ARG A 945 -19.85 29.06 3.62
N LYS A 946 -19.79 28.01 2.78
CA LYS A 946 -20.61 26.78 2.91
C LYS A 946 -20.39 25.94 4.18
N ARG A 947 -19.26 26.06 4.90
CA ARG A 947 -19.04 25.35 6.18
C ARG A 947 -19.88 25.94 7.31
N ASP A 948 -20.01 27.27 7.30
CA ASP A 948 -20.55 28.05 8.41
C ASP A 948 -22.09 27.87 8.44
N ILE A 949 -22.71 27.79 7.25
CA ILE A 949 -24.12 27.40 7.05
C ILE A 949 -24.40 25.99 7.59
N LEU A 950 -23.50 25.03 7.38
CA LEU A 950 -23.68 23.65 7.87
C LEU A 950 -23.64 23.55 9.40
N SER A 951 -22.92 24.43 10.09
CA SER A 951 -22.96 24.51 11.56
C SER A 951 -24.27 25.16 12.05
N LEU A 952 -24.74 26.22 11.38
CA LEU A 952 -26.00 26.91 11.71
C LEU A 952 -27.23 25.99 11.59
N LEU A 953 -27.25 25.05 10.66
CA LEU A 953 -28.37 24.12 10.45
C LEU A 953 -28.36 22.91 11.41
N LEU A 954 -27.31 22.72 12.19
CA LEU A 954 -27.18 21.61 13.15
C LEU A 954 -27.46 22.03 14.61
N GLU A 955 -27.40 23.32 14.93
CA GLU A 955 -27.72 23.85 16.26
C GLU A 955 -29.22 24.18 16.43
N GLU A 956 -29.89 24.69 15.38
CA GLU A 956 -31.36 24.82 15.37
C GLU A 956 -32.03 23.64 14.65
N GLY A 957 -33.18 23.20 15.19
CA GLY A 957 -33.96 22.06 14.68
C GLY A 957 -34.70 22.32 13.37
N VAL A 958 -33.99 22.71 12.31
CA VAL A 958 -34.54 22.97 10.97
C VAL A 958 -34.99 21.65 10.33
N THR A 959 -36.30 21.52 10.10
CA THR A 959 -36.93 20.29 9.61
C THR A 959 -37.07 20.22 8.08
N ASP A 960 -36.76 21.29 7.35
CA ASP A 960 -36.63 21.30 5.89
C ASP A 960 -35.18 21.56 5.45
N TRP A 961 -34.46 20.48 5.15
CA TRP A 961 -33.12 20.52 4.56
C TRP A 961 -33.15 20.58 3.02
N VAL A 962 -34.30 20.33 2.40
CA VAL A 962 -34.44 20.14 0.95
C VAL A 962 -34.60 21.48 0.26
N GLY A 963 -35.53 22.31 0.74
CA GLY A 963 -35.84 23.62 0.17
C GLY A 963 -34.67 24.62 0.23
N LEU A 964 -33.64 24.38 1.04
CA LEU A 964 -32.41 25.18 1.04
C LEU A 964 -31.37 24.65 0.03
N TYR A 965 -31.23 23.33 -0.10
CA TYR A 965 -30.18 22.70 -0.93
C TYR A 965 -30.41 22.89 -2.44
N GLU A 966 -31.66 22.93 -2.90
CA GLU A 966 -32.03 23.09 -4.31
C GLU A 966 -31.60 24.43 -4.92
N ARG A 967 -31.58 25.50 -4.10
CA ARG A 967 -31.27 26.86 -4.55
C ARG A 967 -29.78 27.09 -4.81
N ILE A 968 -28.93 26.27 -4.20
CA ILE A 968 -27.46 26.36 -4.23
C ILE A 968 -26.88 26.02 -5.61
N TYR A 969 -27.63 25.32 -6.47
CA TYR A 969 -27.05 24.46 -7.50
C TYR A 969 -27.39 24.82 -8.95
N LYS A 970 -27.88 26.04 -9.21
CA LYS A 970 -28.37 26.46 -10.55
C LYS A 970 -27.37 27.21 -11.43
N THR A 971 -26.08 27.29 -11.07
CA THR A 971 -25.06 27.98 -11.88
C THR A 971 -23.77 27.16 -12.09
N SER A 972 -23.47 26.89 -13.38
CA SER A 972 -22.28 26.26 -13.96
C SER A 972 -22.19 24.71 -13.92
N PRO A 973 -21.79 24.04 -15.03
CA PRO A 973 -21.87 22.57 -15.17
C PRO A 973 -20.50 21.86 -15.25
N VAL A 974 -20.51 20.50 -15.34
CA VAL A 974 -19.40 19.61 -15.83
C VAL A 974 -18.19 19.38 -14.87
N ARG A 975 -17.68 18.16 -14.55
CA ARG A 975 -17.92 16.75 -14.93
C ARG A 975 -18.23 15.82 -13.72
N PHE A 976 -18.63 14.57 -14.03
CA PHE A 976 -18.85 13.46 -13.09
C PHE A 976 -17.60 12.92 -12.36
N GLY A 977 -17.82 12.28 -11.21
CA GLY A 977 -16.93 11.34 -10.50
C GLY A 977 -17.73 10.61 -9.40
N GLY A 978 -17.77 9.28 -9.39
CA GLY A 978 -18.86 8.53 -8.77
C GLY A 978 -18.67 8.07 -7.31
N VAL A 979 -19.75 8.15 -6.54
CA VAL A 979 -20.13 7.28 -5.40
C VAL A 979 -21.67 7.25 -5.36
N ILE A 980 -22.30 6.09 -5.22
CA ILE A 980 -23.73 5.95 -4.90
C ILE A 980 -23.83 5.38 -3.48
N ASP A 981 -23.61 6.23 -2.49
CA ASP A 981 -23.87 5.93 -1.08
C ASP A 981 -25.13 6.68 -0.62
N THR A 982 -25.93 6.00 0.20
CA THR A 982 -27.16 6.53 0.83
C THR A 982 -28.23 7.07 -0.12
N MET A 983 -29.03 6.17 -0.71
CA MET A 983 -30.46 6.48 -0.86
C MET A 983 -31.06 6.63 0.54
N SER A 984 -31.75 7.75 0.80
CA SER A 984 -32.49 7.90 2.05
C SER A 984 -33.70 6.96 2.04
N LEU A 985 -33.99 6.38 3.20
CA LEU A 985 -35.12 5.45 3.37
C LEU A 985 -36.47 6.14 3.10
N GLN A 986 -36.51 7.46 3.31
CA GLN A 986 -37.68 8.32 3.08
C GLN A 986 -37.98 8.56 1.59
N ALA A 987 -36.96 8.70 0.72
CA ALA A 987 -37.18 8.89 -0.71
C ALA A 987 -37.91 7.68 -1.36
N VAL A 988 -37.67 6.46 -0.85
CA VAL A 988 -38.39 5.25 -1.27
C VAL A 988 -39.86 5.30 -0.85
N LEU A 989 -40.12 5.72 0.39
CA LEU A 989 -41.48 5.82 0.94
C LEU A 989 -42.33 6.86 0.20
N GLU A 990 -41.74 8.00 -0.12
CA GLU A 990 -42.41 9.09 -0.85
C GLU A 990 -42.74 8.68 -2.29
N ALA A 991 -41.79 8.07 -3.01
CA ALA A 991 -42.01 7.54 -4.37
C ALA A 991 -43.12 6.46 -4.42
N LEU A 992 -43.15 5.52 -3.46
CA LEU A 992 -44.18 4.49 -3.39
C LEU A 992 -45.56 5.02 -2.98
N SER A 993 -45.61 6.16 -2.27
CA SER A 993 -46.86 6.82 -1.89
C SER A 993 -47.47 7.69 -3.01
N GLY A 994 -46.89 7.69 -4.21
CA GLY A 994 -47.39 8.43 -5.38
C GLY A 994 -47.16 9.94 -5.32
N LYS A 995 -46.27 10.42 -4.44
CA LYS A 995 -45.91 11.84 -4.34
C LYS A 995 -44.75 12.16 -5.30
N GLN A 996 -44.93 13.16 -6.16
CA GLN A 996 -43.99 13.48 -7.25
C GLN A 996 -42.63 14.07 -6.80
N ASN A 997 -42.44 14.43 -5.52
CA ASN A 997 -41.37 15.32 -5.08
C ASN A 997 -40.19 14.67 -4.33
N ALA A 998 -40.06 13.34 -4.35
CA ALA A 998 -38.84 12.71 -3.83
C ALA A 998 -37.69 12.85 -4.85
N HIS A 999 -36.53 13.36 -4.45
CA HIS A 999 -35.40 13.58 -5.37
C HIS A 999 -34.27 12.54 -5.22
N LEU A 1000 -34.05 11.78 -6.31
CA LEU A 1000 -32.96 10.81 -6.45
C LEU A 1000 -31.76 11.47 -7.17
N SER A 1001 -30.75 11.93 -6.43
CA SER A 1001 -29.69 12.77 -6.99
C SER A 1001 -28.51 11.98 -7.59
N TYR A 1002 -28.60 11.66 -8.89
CA TYR A 1002 -27.46 11.21 -9.68
C TYR A 1002 -26.74 12.42 -10.31
N ARG A 1003 -25.68 12.93 -9.68
CA ARG A 1003 -24.87 14.04 -10.22
C ARG A 1003 -23.70 13.53 -11.06
N SER A 1004 -23.88 13.63 -12.38
CA SER A 1004 -22.82 13.42 -13.45
C SER A 1004 -22.90 14.92 -13.94
N GLY A 1005 -21.76 15.63 -13.97
CA GLY A 1005 -21.72 16.97 -14.56
C GLY A 1005 -21.85 16.90 -16.09
N ASN A 1006 -23.06 17.10 -16.59
CA ASN A 1006 -23.37 17.62 -17.94
C ASN A 1006 -24.87 17.92 -18.00
N ASP A 1007 -25.27 18.95 -18.73
CA ASP A 1007 -26.69 19.19 -19.03
C ASP A 1007 -27.24 18.07 -19.91
N ASN A 1008 -28.50 17.68 -19.67
CA ASN A 1008 -29.39 16.90 -20.54
C ASN A 1008 -28.76 15.75 -21.37
N ILE A 1009 -29.07 14.49 -21.05
CA ILE A 1009 -28.82 13.35 -21.97
C ILE A 1009 -29.88 13.32 -23.11
N ARG A 1010 -30.00 14.45 -23.81
CA ARG A 1010 -30.91 14.70 -24.92
C ARG A 1010 -30.05 15.08 -26.13
N ASN A 1011 -29.70 14.09 -26.95
CA ASN A 1011 -28.78 14.25 -28.07
C ASN A 1011 -29.58 14.37 -29.38
N GLY A 1012 -30.02 15.60 -29.67
CA GLY A 1012 -31.07 15.85 -30.66
C GLY A 1012 -32.40 15.23 -30.23
N ASP A 1013 -33.11 14.62 -31.17
CA ASP A 1013 -34.40 13.93 -31.00
C ASP A 1013 -34.39 12.74 -30.01
N LYS A 1014 -33.25 12.37 -29.41
CA LYS A 1014 -33.12 11.14 -28.59
C LYS A 1014 -32.84 11.42 -27.13
N GLN A 1015 -33.44 10.64 -26.23
CA GLN A 1015 -33.25 10.74 -24.77
C GLN A 1015 -32.97 9.37 -24.13
N TYR A 1016 -32.04 9.34 -23.17
CA TYR A 1016 -31.51 8.10 -22.60
C TYR A 1016 -32.00 7.82 -21.17
N LEU A 1017 -32.45 6.59 -20.95
CA LEU A 1017 -33.04 6.06 -19.72
C LEU A 1017 -32.03 5.25 -18.91
N ILE A 1018 -31.98 5.47 -17.60
CA ILE A 1018 -31.08 4.77 -16.67
C ILE A 1018 -31.90 3.79 -15.82
N TYR A 1019 -31.67 2.48 -16.00
CA TYR A 1019 -32.22 1.43 -15.14
C TYR A 1019 -31.17 0.94 -14.14
N ALA A 1020 -31.58 0.74 -12.88
CA ALA A 1020 -30.76 0.16 -11.82
C ALA A 1020 -31.57 -0.82 -10.96
N PHE A 1021 -30.89 -1.81 -10.37
CA PHE A 1021 -31.45 -2.68 -9.34
C PHE A 1021 -30.53 -2.68 -8.11
N MET A 1022 -31.12 -2.47 -6.92
CA MET A 1022 -30.42 -2.49 -5.64
C MET A 1022 -30.82 -3.73 -4.85
N SER A 1023 -29.85 -4.52 -4.42
CA SER A 1023 -30.05 -5.68 -3.57
C SER A 1023 -30.48 -5.28 -2.14
N PRO A 1024 -31.25 -6.13 -1.44
CA PRO A 1024 -31.56 -5.92 -0.02
C PRO A 1024 -30.29 -6.08 0.83
N ARG A 1025 -30.17 -5.30 1.92
CA ARG A 1025 -29.03 -5.35 2.86
C ARG A 1025 -29.44 -5.82 4.26
N PRO A 1026 -28.51 -6.34 5.08
CA PRO A 1026 -28.73 -6.50 6.51
C PRO A 1026 -29.14 -5.17 7.17
N LEU A 1027 -30.11 -5.27 8.08
CA LEU A 1027 -30.67 -4.13 8.80
C LEU A 1027 -29.95 -3.96 10.15
N THR A 1028 -29.69 -2.72 10.55
CA THR A 1028 -29.22 -2.34 11.89
C THR A 1028 -30.35 -2.38 12.92
N GLU A 1029 -30.05 -2.16 14.19
CA GLU A 1029 -31.10 -2.01 15.21
C GLU A 1029 -31.92 -0.72 15.04
N TRP A 1030 -31.28 0.37 14.57
CA TRP A 1030 -31.99 1.60 14.23
C TRP A 1030 -32.92 1.38 13.02
N ASP A 1031 -32.45 0.71 11.96
CA ASP A 1031 -33.31 0.33 10.83
C ASP A 1031 -34.52 -0.50 11.32
N ARG A 1032 -34.30 -1.50 12.19
CA ARG A 1032 -35.37 -2.33 12.75
C ARG A 1032 -36.38 -1.54 13.60
N ALA A 1033 -35.91 -0.56 14.38
CA ALA A 1033 -36.78 0.31 15.16
C ALA A 1033 -37.60 1.27 14.27
N PHE A 1034 -36.99 1.80 13.20
CA PHE A 1034 -37.62 2.74 12.28
C PHE A 1034 -38.64 2.05 11.35
N ILE A 1035 -38.33 0.85 10.85
CA ILE A 1035 -39.18 0.08 9.93
C ILE A 1035 -40.56 -0.22 10.55
N LYS A 1036 -40.65 -0.44 11.87
CA LYS A 1036 -41.93 -0.65 12.58
C LYS A 1036 -42.98 0.43 12.31
N ASN A 1037 -42.55 1.68 12.09
CA ASN A 1037 -43.46 2.79 11.81
C ASN A 1037 -44.14 2.68 10.42
N TYR A 1038 -43.59 1.87 9.51
CA TYR A 1038 -43.97 1.77 8.10
C TYR A 1038 -44.37 0.35 7.67
N GLU A 1039 -44.55 -0.59 8.61
CA GLU A 1039 -45.06 -1.95 8.36
C GLU A 1039 -46.42 -1.98 7.65
N HIS A 1040 -47.18 -0.87 7.75
CA HIS A 1040 -48.48 -0.67 7.12
C HIS A 1040 -48.42 -0.35 5.60
N ILE A 1041 -47.24 -0.26 4.98
CA ILE A 1041 -47.06 -0.03 3.54
C ILE A 1041 -46.50 -1.31 2.88
N PRO A 1042 -47.34 -2.18 2.28
CA PRO A 1042 -46.91 -3.53 1.89
C PRO A 1042 -45.79 -3.56 0.84
N GLN A 1043 -45.84 -2.67 -0.14
CA GLN A 1043 -44.84 -2.56 -1.21
C GLN A 1043 -43.46 -2.15 -0.67
N TYR A 1044 -43.43 -1.26 0.32
CA TYR A 1044 -42.23 -0.84 1.04
C TYR A 1044 -41.61 -2.02 1.81
N MET A 1045 -42.43 -2.74 2.57
CA MET A 1045 -42.01 -3.95 3.29
C MET A 1045 -41.58 -5.11 2.38
N GLN A 1046 -42.04 -5.14 1.13
CA GLN A 1046 -41.61 -6.10 0.12
C GLN A 1046 -40.21 -5.76 -0.43
N GLY A 1047 -39.96 -4.52 -0.86
CA GLY A 1047 -38.65 -4.15 -1.43
C GLY A 1047 -37.51 -4.09 -0.41
N ILE A 1048 -37.80 -3.92 0.89
CA ILE A 1048 -36.81 -4.17 1.97
C ILE A 1048 -36.30 -5.63 1.93
N LYS A 1049 -37.16 -6.59 1.59
CA LYS A 1049 -36.84 -8.03 1.58
C LYS A 1049 -36.29 -8.50 0.22
N GLU A 1050 -36.77 -7.92 -0.87
CA GLU A 1050 -36.54 -8.40 -2.24
C GLU A 1050 -35.64 -7.48 -3.07
N GLY A 1051 -35.27 -6.30 -2.55
CA GLY A 1051 -34.54 -5.26 -3.27
C GLY A 1051 -35.43 -4.28 -4.04
N TRP A 1052 -34.81 -3.34 -4.74
CA TRP A 1052 -35.47 -2.21 -5.42
C TRP A 1052 -35.06 -2.10 -6.88
N SER A 1053 -36.04 -2.16 -7.79
CA SER A 1053 -35.85 -1.77 -9.19
C SER A 1053 -36.17 -0.29 -9.36
N ILE A 1054 -35.30 0.44 -10.07
CA ILE A 1054 -35.40 1.89 -10.29
C ILE A 1054 -35.19 2.16 -11.78
N LEU A 1055 -36.07 2.96 -12.39
CA LEU A 1055 -35.92 3.45 -13.76
C LEU A 1055 -36.06 4.96 -13.78
N TYR A 1056 -34.98 5.66 -14.11
CA TYR A 1056 -34.91 7.10 -14.26
C TYR A 1056 -35.08 7.50 -15.74
N TYR A 1057 -36.00 8.42 -16.02
CA TYR A 1057 -36.37 8.82 -17.39
C TYR A 1057 -36.09 10.29 -17.73
N GLY A 1058 -35.70 11.10 -16.75
CA GLY A 1058 -34.94 12.34 -16.97
C GLY A 1058 -35.71 13.56 -17.46
N CYS A 1059 -36.86 13.42 -18.13
CA CYS A 1059 -37.81 14.53 -18.25
C CYS A 1059 -38.23 14.95 -16.84
N ASP A 1060 -38.01 16.22 -16.50
CA ASP A 1060 -38.37 16.84 -15.23
C ASP A 1060 -37.87 16.06 -13.99
N ASN A 1061 -36.69 15.43 -14.10
CA ASN A 1061 -36.08 14.55 -13.11
C ASN A 1061 -36.92 13.32 -12.70
N GLY A 1062 -37.92 12.94 -13.50
CA GLY A 1062 -38.82 11.84 -13.21
C GLY A 1062 -38.17 10.45 -13.25
N TYR A 1063 -38.67 9.57 -12.37
CA TYR A 1063 -38.29 8.16 -12.26
C TYR A 1063 -39.45 7.34 -11.67
N VAL A 1064 -39.33 6.01 -11.73
CA VAL A 1064 -40.25 5.06 -11.10
C VAL A 1064 -39.47 3.99 -10.32
N ILE A 1065 -40.03 3.57 -9.17
CA ILE A 1065 -39.47 2.55 -8.28
C ILE A 1065 -40.47 1.41 -8.12
N ALA A 1066 -39.99 0.17 -8.13
CA ALA A 1066 -40.79 -1.02 -7.84
C ALA A 1066 -40.04 -1.99 -6.91
N PRO A 1067 -40.74 -2.67 -5.98
CA PRO A 1067 -40.14 -3.69 -5.12
C PRO A 1067 -39.81 -4.97 -5.91
N GLY A 1068 -38.72 -5.62 -5.50
CA GLY A 1068 -38.16 -6.79 -6.18
C GLY A 1068 -37.46 -6.44 -7.49
N LYS A 1069 -36.85 -7.44 -8.13
CA LYS A 1069 -36.22 -7.27 -9.45
C LYS A 1069 -37.27 -7.35 -10.55
N LYS A 1070 -37.46 -6.25 -11.30
CA LYS A 1070 -38.44 -6.08 -12.38
C LYS A 1070 -37.73 -5.86 -13.70
N ASP A 1071 -38.28 -6.38 -14.79
CA ASP A 1071 -37.71 -6.15 -16.12
C ASP A 1071 -37.84 -4.69 -16.55
N ARG A 1072 -36.88 -4.20 -17.34
CA ARG A 1072 -36.87 -2.81 -17.80
C ARG A 1072 -38.09 -2.46 -18.65
N MET A 1073 -38.63 -3.41 -19.43
CA MET A 1073 -39.86 -3.23 -20.22
C MET A 1073 -41.14 -3.31 -19.37
N GLU A 1074 -41.08 -3.82 -18.15
CA GLU A 1074 -42.16 -3.66 -17.16
C GLU A 1074 -42.10 -2.28 -16.51
N MET A 1075 -40.90 -1.83 -16.11
CA MET A 1075 -40.70 -0.51 -15.49
C MET A 1075 -41.17 0.64 -16.41
N LEU A 1076 -40.96 0.53 -17.73
CA LEU A 1076 -41.48 1.51 -18.70
C LEU A 1076 -43.00 1.70 -18.66
N LYS A 1077 -43.77 0.66 -18.30
CA LYS A 1077 -45.24 0.72 -18.23
C LYS A 1077 -45.74 1.50 -17.00
N LEU A 1078 -44.85 1.81 -16.06
CA LEU A 1078 -45.12 2.60 -14.86
C LEU A 1078 -44.88 4.10 -15.08
N ILE A 1079 -44.22 4.50 -16.18
CA ILE A 1079 -44.02 5.90 -16.52
C ILE A 1079 -45.39 6.55 -16.82
N PRO A 1080 -45.73 7.71 -16.22
CA PRO A 1080 -47.01 8.38 -16.47
C PRO A 1080 -47.18 8.71 -17.97
N LYS A 1081 -48.39 8.51 -18.50
CA LYS A 1081 -48.67 8.71 -19.93
C LYS A 1081 -48.52 10.15 -20.35
N GLU A 1082 -48.85 11.07 -19.43
CA GLU A 1082 -48.78 12.51 -19.60
C GLU A 1082 -47.34 12.95 -19.91
N VAL A 1083 -46.35 12.31 -19.29
CA VAL A 1083 -44.92 12.57 -19.55
C VAL A 1083 -44.50 12.09 -20.94
N LEU A 1084 -45.07 10.97 -21.42
CA LEU A 1084 -44.80 10.46 -22.76
C LEU A 1084 -45.50 11.31 -23.84
N GLU A 1085 -46.75 11.71 -23.60
CA GLU A 1085 -47.57 12.51 -24.52
C GLU A 1085 -47.05 13.96 -24.65
N LEU A 1086 -46.53 14.57 -23.58
CA LEU A 1086 -45.83 15.86 -23.63
C LEU A 1086 -44.50 15.80 -24.42
N ASN A 1087 -44.00 14.61 -24.72
CA ASN A 1087 -42.69 14.37 -25.32
C ASN A 1087 -42.74 13.47 -26.57
N ASN A 1088 -43.88 13.44 -27.28
CA ASN A 1088 -44.13 12.57 -28.44
C ASN A 1088 -43.06 12.65 -29.56
N ASP A 1089 -42.39 13.79 -29.73
CA ASP A 1089 -41.32 13.96 -30.72
C ASP A 1089 -39.97 13.36 -30.30
N ILE A 1090 -39.80 12.94 -29.04
CA ILE A 1090 -38.57 12.32 -28.53
C ILE A 1090 -38.59 10.80 -28.76
N GLU A 1091 -37.48 10.26 -29.26
CA GLU A 1091 -37.20 8.83 -29.21
C GLU A 1091 -36.46 8.46 -27.91
N PHE A 1092 -37.11 7.70 -27.03
CA PHE A 1092 -36.50 7.21 -25.80
C PHE A 1092 -35.73 5.90 -26.03
N CYS A 1093 -34.47 5.86 -25.60
CA CYS A 1093 -33.59 4.70 -25.59
C CYS A 1093 -33.10 4.41 -24.15
N PHE A 1094 -32.68 3.20 -23.85
CA PHE A 1094 -31.86 2.94 -22.65
C PHE A 1094 -30.40 3.35 -22.90
N MET A 1095 -29.61 3.49 -21.82
CA MET A 1095 -28.17 3.79 -21.86
C MET A 1095 -27.33 2.83 -22.73
N ASP A 1096 -27.81 1.61 -22.99
CA ASP A 1096 -27.18 0.63 -23.90
C ASP A 1096 -27.54 0.84 -25.39
N GLY A 1097 -28.28 1.91 -25.71
CA GLY A 1097 -28.75 2.25 -27.04
C GLY A 1097 -30.06 1.56 -27.47
N THR A 1098 -30.60 0.61 -26.69
CA THR A 1098 -31.83 -0.10 -27.08
C THR A 1098 -33.07 0.80 -26.97
N HIS A 1099 -33.96 0.75 -27.96
CA HIS A 1099 -35.16 1.60 -27.97
C HIS A 1099 -36.15 1.15 -26.87
N ALA A 1100 -36.65 2.12 -26.10
CA ALA A 1100 -37.55 1.87 -24.97
C ALA A 1100 -39.01 1.71 -25.44
N PHE A 1101 -39.45 2.58 -26.35
CA PHE A 1101 -40.75 2.50 -27.00
C PHE A 1101 -40.56 2.34 -28.52
N GLY A 1102 -41.47 1.62 -29.17
CA GLY A 1102 -41.36 1.31 -30.61
C GLY A 1102 -41.27 2.57 -31.49
N THR A 1103 -40.47 2.49 -32.55
CA THR A 1103 -40.05 3.60 -33.45
C THR A 1103 -41.12 4.67 -33.69
N LYS A 1104 -40.72 5.93 -33.48
CA LYS A 1104 -41.51 7.18 -33.57
C LYS A 1104 -42.91 7.07 -34.21
N ARG A 1105 -43.95 7.33 -33.42
CA ARG A 1105 -45.20 7.90 -33.96
C ARG A 1105 -44.86 9.27 -34.58
N LYS A 1106 -45.51 9.62 -35.69
CA LYS A 1106 -45.40 10.95 -36.31
C LYS A 1106 -46.69 11.72 -36.07
N SER A 1107 -46.52 13.00 -35.66
CA SER A 1107 -47.54 14.05 -35.47
C SER A 1107 -48.77 13.62 -34.68
#